data_AF-A0A9P1DRY5-F1
#
_entry.id   AF-A0A9P1DRY5-F1
#
_cell.length_a   1.000
_cell.length_b   1.000
_cell.length_c   1.000
_cell.angle_alpha   90.00
_cell.angle_beta   90.00
_cell.angle_gamma   90.00
#
_symmetry.space_group_name_H-M   'P 1'
#
loop_
_entity.id
_entity.type
_entity.pdbx_description
1 polymer ?
#
loop_
_entity_poly.entity_id
_entity_poly.type
_entity_poly.pdbx_seq_one_letter_code
_entity_poly.pdbx_strand_id
1 'polypeptide(L)'
;MMHTIQEHIAFALTHGLCRIATAHQLFIPVLTNWSTSSTGGLYPKLQKASHVDVFSSHSVDEVFGNLNYHFAIACSGMAAFLAVMTLVLLAGGFSGVVALPRRLVMRRFRQLLCSITLRPVGLLQPSRLRRRIGNLFGKCFSTMALLVVAMMSESLWLAIMVDAIINNNSSSNNNNNNNDSLFERLWCNYELAVHAETSQAGAFNIVQETREFDSLRREFQAEVQTLSNRPVAGERKLSARLSLVEEGLRAHGNVVAEVERAVEPEIEPVKVDVEESFAGRDSLHHLHPESDVNFEESAWTYPLVIGLADAKPIDVCFAVILLLLNLCMQLIFSGIILGPDFLGEEFDTKKDVAQRWRTSFAHDYKYVDLSSTSLVTRVCSADGSLILATTQATLVTHINSYMGLLTDQFDAGFYQPGILLCLLCILLWTLCVYKEVRSIWLALEAVWQLPRSEHTVVHENAIVSLSKKRFMALLFTYITRFVIAWVLLIAGVQWLARTTSITELMLNAVALNAILDVDEFLYAGFTPVSLQVAIKHLEPVKVRYAAWRSQLESVVLFLLLLSTFILPYVSLLQPLGETMLAVKRELCYGNQTFVVGKNTQTQVILGYTTASERSGDLSVMERAVKDHKFSSAGDDACPGC
;
A
#
# COMPACT_ATOMS: atom_id res chain seq x y z
N MET A 1 9.69 -3.00 -33.79
CA MET A 1 8.85 -2.37 -32.74
C MET A 1 7.49 -1.93 -33.28
N MET A 2 7.43 -1.12 -34.35
CA MET A 2 6.16 -0.70 -34.98
C MET A 2 5.30 -1.87 -35.52
N HIS A 3 5.93 -2.91 -36.09
CA HIS A 3 5.22 -4.09 -36.63
C HIS A 3 4.59 -4.96 -35.52
N THR A 4 5.27 -5.06 -34.38
CA THR A 4 4.81 -5.83 -33.20
C THR A 4 3.59 -5.15 -32.55
N ILE A 5 3.52 -3.81 -32.60
CA ILE A 5 2.38 -3.04 -32.11
C ILE A 5 1.15 -3.24 -33.01
N GLN A 6 1.33 -3.36 -34.33
CA GLN A 6 0.23 -3.62 -35.26
C GLN A 6 -0.39 -5.02 -35.07
N GLU A 7 0.42 -6.04 -34.79
CA GLU A 7 -0.09 -7.40 -34.53
C GLU A 7 -0.87 -7.48 -33.21
N HIS A 8 -0.44 -6.77 -32.16
CA HIS A 8 -1.18 -6.72 -30.90
C HIS A 8 -2.51 -5.95 -31.00
N ILE A 9 -2.57 -4.91 -31.84
CA ILE A 9 -3.81 -4.17 -32.11
C ILE A 9 -4.79 -5.03 -32.93
N ALA A 10 -4.30 -5.76 -33.92
CA ALA A 10 -5.15 -6.67 -34.71
C ALA A 10 -5.71 -7.84 -33.87
N PHE A 11 -4.92 -8.36 -32.92
CA PHE A 11 -5.32 -9.38 -31.96
C PHE A 11 -6.38 -8.87 -30.97
N ALA A 12 -6.22 -7.64 -30.47
CA ALA A 12 -7.21 -7.03 -29.57
C ALA A 12 -8.55 -6.73 -30.26
N LEU A 13 -8.51 -6.36 -31.55
CA LEU A 13 -9.71 -6.08 -32.37
C LEU A 13 -10.50 -7.36 -32.72
N THR A 14 -9.82 -8.50 -32.87
CA THR A 14 -10.47 -9.78 -33.20
C THR A 14 -11.10 -10.48 -31.99
N HIS A 15 -10.72 -10.09 -30.76
CA HIS A 15 -11.20 -10.71 -29.52
C HIS A 15 -12.10 -9.83 -28.64
N GLY A 16 -12.62 -8.71 -29.18
CA GLY A 16 -13.68 -7.94 -28.51
C GLY A 16 -13.26 -7.16 -27.26
N LEU A 17 -11.97 -6.93 -27.06
CA LEU A 17 -11.42 -6.19 -25.91
C LEU A 17 -11.48 -4.66 -26.16
N CYS A 18 -12.68 -4.09 -26.23
CA CYS A 18 -12.88 -2.70 -26.68
C CYS A 18 -13.39 -1.72 -25.61
N ARG A 19 -13.08 -1.92 -24.32
CA ARG A 19 -13.45 -0.95 -23.26
C ARG A 19 -12.32 -0.16 -22.61
N ILE A 20 -11.06 -0.40 -22.94
CA ILE A 20 -9.93 0.27 -22.24
C ILE A 20 -9.01 1.08 -23.18
N ALA A 21 -9.13 0.96 -24.51
CA ALA A 21 -8.17 1.56 -25.43
C ALA A 21 -8.43 3.04 -25.83
N THR A 22 -9.52 3.67 -25.41
CA THR A 22 -9.88 5.03 -25.87
C THR A 22 -9.44 6.18 -24.97
N ALA A 23 -8.78 5.93 -23.83
CA ALA A 23 -8.31 7.00 -22.94
C ALA A 23 -6.88 7.51 -23.26
N HIS A 24 -6.11 6.81 -24.09
CA HIS A 24 -4.66 7.05 -24.21
C HIS A 24 -4.22 7.91 -25.41
N GLN A 25 -5.15 8.43 -26.23
CA GLN A 25 -4.82 9.21 -27.44
C GLN A 25 -5.10 10.72 -27.37
N LEU A 26 -5.52 11.27 -26.23
CA LEU A 26 -5.88 12.69 -26.13
C LEU A 26 -4.92 13.57 -25.29
N PHE A 27 -3.85 13.01 -24.70
CA PHE A 27 -3.00 13.76 -23.76
C PHE A 27 -1.75 14.44 -24.35
N ILE A 28 -1.59 14.49 -25.67
CA ILE A 28 -0.37 15.02 -26.32
C ILE A 28 -0.42 16.51 -26.79
N PRO A 29 -1.56 17.22 -26.94
CA PRO A 29 -1.48 18.63 -27.40
C PRO A 29 -1.38 19.71 -26.31
N VAL A 30 -1.48 19.40 -25.01
CA VAL A 30 -1.67 20.45 -23.97
C VAL A 30 -0.36 20.93 -23.31
N LEU A 31 0.76 20.24 -23.51
CA LEU A 31 2.04 20.63 -22.89
C LEU A 31 2.93 21.57 -23.73
N THR A 32 2.49 22.04 -24.90
CA THR A 32 3.32 22.91 -25.76
C THR A 32 3.02 24.41 -25.69
N ASN A 33 2.14 24.88 -24.80
CA ASN A 33 1.74 26.30 -24.82
C ASN A 33 1.87 27.08 -23.50
N TRP A 34 2.64 26.58 -22.53
CA TRP A 34 2.91 27.34 -21.29
C TRP A 34 4.38 27.69 -21.13
N SER A 35 4.91 28.42 -22.12
CA SER A 35 6.25 29.01 -22.04
C SER A 35 6.31 30.31 -22.84
N THR A 36 5.65 31.35 -22.33
CA THR A 36 5.99 32.75 -22.64
C THR A 36 5.37 33.67 -21.58
N SER A 37 6.13 34.01 -20.54
CA SER A 37 6.13 35.32 -19.88
C SER A 37 6.88 35.24 -18.55
N SER A 38 8.12 35.71 -18.53
CA SER A 38 8.77 36.16 -17.30
C SER A 38 9.88 37.13 -17.67
N THR A 39 9.53 38.42 -17.69
CA THR A 39 10.47 39.53 -17.77
C THR A 39 10.89 39.96 -16.36
N GLY A 40 12.20 39.85 -16.10
CA GLY A 40 13.04 40.91 -15.51
C GLY A 40 12.83 41.34 -14.05
N GLY A 41 13.89 41.21 -13.24
CA GLY A 41 14.04 41.91 -11.97
C GLY A 41 15.41 41.73 -11.30
N LEU A 42 16.32 42.67 -11.56
CA LEU A 42 17.66 42.87 -10.95
C LEU A 42 17.66 42.90 -9.41
N TYR A 43 18.70 42.36 -8.75
CA TYR A 43 19.69 43.12 -7.93
C TYR A 43 20.85 42.20 -7.44
N PRO A 44 22.10 42.72 -7.28
CA PRO A 44 23.28 41.88 -7.02
C PRO A 44 24.02 42.17 -5.70
N LYS A 45 25.00 41.29 -5.41
CA LYS A 45 26.21 41.44 -4.54
C LYS A 45 26.08 41.20 -3.03
N LEU A 46 26.77 40.16 -2.56
CA LEU A 46 27.87 40.30 -1.58
C LEU A 46 28.82 39.06 -1.54
N GLN A 47 30.09 39.34 -1.84
CA GLN A 47 31.34 38.60 -1.50
C GLN A 47 31.48 38.45 0.05
N LYS A 48 32.30 37.61 0.70
CA LYS A 48 33.61 36.97 0.42
C LYS A 48 34.01 36.05 1.60
N ALA A 49 34.78 34.98 1.31
CA ALA A 49 35.87 34.33 2.11
C ALA A 49 35.55 33.74 3.52
N SER A 50 36.14 32.66 4.04
CA SER A 50 37.50 32.08 3.91
C SER A 50 37.61 30.67 4.56
N HIS A 51 38.53 29.81 4.07
CA HIS A 51 39.39 28.79 4.74
C HIS A 51 38.75 27.74 5.68
N VAL A 52 38.73 26.41 5.40
CA VAL A 52 39.79 25.36 5.34
C VAL A 52 40.42 24.98 6.70
N ASP A 53 40.04 23.81 7.26
CA ASP A 53 40.88 22.64 7.66
C ASP A 53 40.01 21.60 8.44
N VAL A 54 39.79 20.36 7.98
CA VAL A 54 40.50 19.06 8.19
C VAL A 54 40.37 18.41 9.60
N PHE A 55 40.20 17.06 9.60
CA PHE A 55 39.98 16.05 10.69
C PHE A 55 38.53 15.93 11.20
N SER A 56 37.91 14.76 11.43
CA SER A 56 38.37 13.38 11.59
C SER A 56 37.19 12.42 11.37
N SER A 57 37.45 11.29 10.71
CA SER A 57 36.64 10.07 10.70
C SER A 57 36.39 9.52 12.12
N HIS A 58 35.15 9.16 12.48
CA HIS A 58 34.83 8.04 13.37
C HIS A 58 33.32 7.71 13.33
N SER A 59 33.04 6.41 13.56
CA SER A 59 31.76 5.72 13.80
C SER A 59 30.77 5.57 12.63
N VAL A 60 30.93 4.49 11.86
CA VAL A 60 29.86 3.86 11.06
C VAL A 60 29.31 2.59 11.76
N ASP A 61 29.94 2.14 12.85
CA ASP A 61 29.55 0.90 13.54
C ASP A 61 28.39 1.06 14.55
N GLU A 62 27.96 2.29 14.89
CA GLU A 62 26.84 2.51 15.81
C GLU A 62 25.45 2.42 15.15
N VAL A 63 25.37 2.50 13.81
CA VAL A 63 24.08 2.51 13.09
C VAL A 63 23.50 1.11 12.90
N PHE A 64 24.34 0.08 12.75
CA PHE A 64 23.89 -1.31 12.62
C PHE A 64 23.38 -1.92 13.95
N GLY A 65 23.77 -1.35 15.10
CA GLY A 65 23.25 -1.75 16.41
C GLY A 65 21.77 -1.40 16.62
N ASN A 66 21.32 -0.26 16.06
CA ASN A 66 19.94 0.23 16.28
C ASN A 66 18.90 -0.45 15.37
N LEU A 67 19.26 -0.91 14.17
CA LEU A 67 18.29 -1.59 13.28
C LEU A 67 17.91 -2.98 13.82
N ASN A 68 18.87 -3.71 14.37
CA ASN A 68 18.61 -4.98 15.06
C ASN A 68 17.76 -4.79 16.33
N TYR A 69 17.90 -3.65 17.01
CA TYR A 69 17.11 -3.30 18.19
C TYR A 69 15.63 -3.05 17.87
N HIS A 70 15.33 -2.29 16.81
CA HIS A 70 13.94 -2.02 16.40
C HIS A 70 13.24 -3.27 15.83
N PHE A 71 13.95 -4.10 15.08
CA PHE A 71 13.43 -5.39 14.61
C PHE A 71 13.17 -6.36 15.78
N ALA A 72 14.06 -6.41 16.76
CA ALA A 72 13.87 -7.21 17.97
C ALA A 72 12.66 -6.75 18.80
N ILE A 73 12.43 -5.43 18.91
CA ILE A 73 11.22 -4.89 19.57
C ILE A 73 9.96 -5.35 18.83
N ALA A 74 9.93 -5.25 17.50
CA ALA A 74 8.79 -5.67 16.69
C ALA A 74 8.51 -7.19 16.82
N CYS A 75 9.55 -8.01 16.76
CA CYS A 75 9.43 -9.46 16.96
C CYS A 75 9.00 -9.82 18.40
N SER A 76 9.47 -9.08 19.41
CA SER A 76 9.07 -9.29 20.80
C SER A 76 7.61 -8.89 21.05
N GLY A 77 7.15 -7.81 20.42
CA GLY A 77 5.75 -7.38 20.43
C GLY A 77 4.84 -8.42 19.77
N MET A 78 5.27 -8.97 18.64
CA MET A 78 4.51 -10.02 17.94
C MET A 78 4.48 -11.34 18.72
N ALA A 79 5.59 -11.74 19.35
CA ALA A 79 5.62 -12.92 20.22
C ALA A 79 4.76 -12.74 21.47
N ALA A 80 4.75 -11.54 22.08
CA ALA A 80 3.87 -11.21 23.19
C ALA A 80 2.39 -11.23 22.75
N PHE A 81 2.07 -10.66 21.59
CA PHE A 81 0.73 -10.69 21.02
C PHE A 81 0.25 -12.12 20.75
N LEU A 82 1.08 -12.96 20.12
CA LEU A 82 0.77 -14.37 19.88
C LEU A 82 0.63 -15.17 21.18
N ALA A 83 1.43 -14.86 22.21
CA ALA A 83 1.30 -15.48 23.52
C ALA A 83 -0.01 -15.07 24.22
N VAL A 84 -0.42 -13.79 24.12
CA VAL A 84 -1.71 -13.31 24.60
C VAL A 84 -2.85 -13.98 23.85
N MET A 85 -2.79 -14.03 22.51
CA MET A 85 -3.82 -14.68 21.69
C MET A 85 -3.91 -16.17 21.97
N THR A 86 -2.78 -16.87 22.13
CA THR A 86 -2.76 -18.28 22.52
C THR A 86 -3.36 -18.48 23.91
N LEU A 87 -3.07 -17.57 24.85
CA LEU A 87 -3.68 -17.60 26.18
C LEU A 87 -5.19 -17.39 26.13
N VAL A 88 -5.67 -16.43 25.32
CA VAL A 88 -7.09 -16.16 25.07
C VAL A 88 -7.77 -17.38 24.43
N LEU A 89 -7.14 -17.99 23.43
CA LEU A 89 -7.64 -19.19 22.77
C LEU A 89 -7.72 -20.39 23.74
N LEU A 90 -6.68 -20.60 24.55
CA LEU A 90 -6.65 -21.67 25.56
C LEU A 90 -7.66 -21.46 26.69
N ALA A 91 -7.94 -20.20 27.04
CA ALA A 91 -8.90 -19.86 28.08
C ALA A 91 -10.36 -19.90 27.61
N GLY A 92 -10.62 -20.13 26.32
CA GLY A 92 -11.98 -20.14 25.81
C GLY A 92 -12.52 -18.76 25.42
N GLY A 93 -11.66 -17.75 25.30
CA GLY A 93 -11.99 -16.34 25.06
C GLY A 93 -11.54 -15.41 26.18
N PHE A 94 -11.70 -14.10 25.98
CA PHE A 94 -11.27 -13.07 26.96
C PHE A 94 -11.98 -13.21 28.31
N SER A 95 -13.27 -13.55 28.32
CA SER A 95 -14.02 -13.82 29.55
C SER A 95 -13.44 -14.99 30.34
N GLY A 96 -12.89 -16.00 29.65
CA GLY A 96 -12.18 -17.10 30.28
C GLY A 96 -10.83 -16.67 30.87
N VAL A 97 -10.12 -15.74 30.23
CA VAL A 97 -8.89 -15.14 30.79
C VAL A 97 -9.21 -14.32 32.05
N VAL A 98 -10.30 -13.57 32.05
CA VAL A 98 -10.74 -12.76 33.21
C VAL A 98 -11.22 -13.66 34.36
N ALA A 99 -11.84 -14.80 34.06
CA ALA A 99 -12.27 -15.78 35.06
C ALA A 99 -11.10 -16.57 35.69
N LEU A 100 -9.90 -16.56 35.07
CA LEU A 100 -8.73 -17.25 35.61
C LEU A 100 -8.10 -16.43 36.75
N PRO A 101 -7.68 -17.07 37.86
CA PRO A 101 -6.98 -16.39 38.94
C PRO A 101 -5.73 -15.67 38.40
N ARG A 102 -5.52 -14.40 38.76
CA ARG A 102 -4.43 -13.55 38.24
C ARG A 102 -3.04 -14.22 38.32
N ARG A 103 -2.80 -15.03 39.37
CA ARG A 103 -1.57 -15.82 39.54
C ARG A 103 -1.41 -16.93 38.49
N LEU A 104 -2.51 -17.55 38.07
CA LEU A 104 -2.53 -18.63 37.08
C LEU A 104 -2.36 -18.06 35.66
N VAL A 105 -2.98 -16.91 35.37
CA VAL A 105 -2.80 -16.16 34.11
C VAL A 105 -1.32 -15.80 33.92
N MET A 106 -0.71 -15.16 34.92
CA MET A 106 0.71 -14.80 34.85
C MET A 106 1.63 -16.02 34.73
N ARG A 107 1.31 -17.13 35.40
CA ARG A 107 2.10 -18.36 35.30
C ARG A 107 2.00 -19.01 33.92
N ARG A 108 0.80 -19.06 33.33
CA ARG A 108 0.53 -19.60 31.98
C ARG A 108 1.14 -18.71 30.89
N PHE A 109 1.00 -17.40 31.02
CA PHE A 109 1.60 -16.42 30.12
C PHE A 109 3.12 -16.52 30.14
N ARG A 110 3.74 -16.59 31.33
CA ARG A 110 5.18 -16.78 31.49
C ARG A 110 5.65 -18.13 30.95
N GLN A 111 4.87 -19.20 31.12
CA GLN A 111 5.14 -20.52 30.53
C GLN A 111 5.02 -20.52 29.00
N LEU A 112 4.04 -19.82 28.43
CA LEU A 112 3.87 -19.65 26.98
C LEU A 112 5.05 -18.87 26.39
N LEU A 113 5.38 -17.73 26.98
CA LEU A 113 6.56 -16.94 26.60
C LEU A 113 7.83 -17.80 26.69
N CYS A 114 8.08 -18.51 27.79
CA CYS A 114 9.24 -19.40 27.92
C CYS A 114 9.22 -20.58 26.94
N SER A 115 8.06 -21.14 26.63
CA SER A 115 7.95 -22.25 25.67
C SER A 115 8.17 -21.79 24.23
N ILE A 116 7.86 -20.52 23.94
CA ILE A 116 8.10 -19.87 22.65
C ILE A 116 9.58 -19.45 22.53
N THR A 117 10.23 -19.04 23.63
CA THR A 117 11.60 -18.49 23.59
C THR A 117 12.74 -19.48 23.90
N LEU A 118 12.49 -20.67 24.47
CA LEU A 118 13.56 -21.59 24.91
C LEU A 118 13.39 -23.03 24.40
N ARG A 119 13.99 -23.33 23.24
CA ARG A 119 14.53 -24.67 22.90
C ARG A 119 15.68 -24.55 21.87
N PRO A 120 16.95 -24.46 22.28
CA PRO A 120 18.07 -24.80 21.42
C PRO A 120 18.28 -26.32 21.47
N VAL A 121 18.21 -27.00 20.33
CA VAL A 121 18.48 -28.44 20.24
C VAL A 121 19.98 -28.67 20.12
N GLY A 122 20.57 -29.18 21.20
CA GLY A 122 21.86 -29.85 21.16
C GLY A 122 21.77 -31.21 20.44
N LEU A 123 22.80 -31.47 19.65
CA LEU A 123 23.20 -32.71 18.98
C LEU A 123 22.71 -34.01 19.65
N LEU A 124 22.11 -34.92 18.86
CA LEU A 124 22.28 -36.38 19.01
C LEU A 124 21.87 -37.13 17.72
N GLN A 125 22.73 -38.08 17.34
CA GLN A 125 22.67 -38.94 16.15
C GLN A 125 21.47 -39.91 16.11
N PRO A 126 21.17 -40.49 14.92
CA PRO A 126 19.93 -41.23 14.68
C PRO A 126 20.09 -42.75 14.82
N SER A 127 19.11 -43.41 15.44
CA SER A 127 18.73 -44.76 14.99
C SER A 127 17.25 -45.07 15.21
N ARG A 128 16.62 -45.43 14.09
CA ARG A 128 15.44 -46.29 13.85
C ARG A 128 14.32 -46.35 14.91
N LEU A 129 13.13 -45.93 14.47
CA LEU A 129 11.87 -46.73 14.44
C LEU A 129 10.63 -45.90 14.86
N ARG A 130 9.92 -45.30 13.88
CA ARG A 130 8.43 -45.32 13.87
C ARG A 130 7.84 -44.84 12.53
N ARG A 131 7.33 -45.81 11.75
CA ARG A 131 6.27 -45.60 10.76
C ARG A 131 4.93 -45.45 11.49
N ARG A 132 4.19 -44.38 11.20
CA ARG A 132 2.88 -44.43 10.52
C ARG A 132 2.26 -43.01 10.47
N ILE A 133 2.14 -42.50 9.24
CA ILE A 133 1.11 -41.59 8.73
C ILE A 133 0.80 -40.37 9.62
N GLY A 134 1.54 -39.27 9.39
CA GLY A 134 1.27 -37.96 10.02
C GLY A 134 2.33 -36.89 9.70
N ASN A 135 3.06 -36.99 8.58
CA ASN A 135 4.35 -36.32 8.42
C ASN A 135 4.53 -35.43 7.18
N LEU A 136 3.45 -35.04 6.49
CA LEU A 136 3.57 -34.06 5.38
C LEU A 136 3.18 -32.63 5.81
N PHE A 137 2.17 -32.46 6.68
CA PHE A 137 1.75 -31.14 7.16
C PHE A 137 2.53 -30.62 8.37
N GLY A 138 2.99 -31.51 9.26
CA GLY A 138 3.73 -31.11 10.46
C GLY A 138 5.17 -30.64 10.19
N LYS A 139 5.77 -31.05 9.07
CA LYS A 139 7.15 -30.68 8.73
C LYS A 139 7.26 -29.28 8.15
N CYS A 140 6.39 -28.86 7.22
CA CYS A 140 6.39 -27.46 6.75
C CYS A 140 6.16 -26.46 7.89
N PHE A 141 5.21 -26.75 8.78
CA PHE A 141 4.89 -25.87 9.91
C PHE A 141 6.00 -25.85 10.96
N SER A 142 6.64 -27.00 11.23
CA SER A 142 7.77 -27.09 12.16
C SER A 142 9.03 -26.41 11.63
N THR A 143 9.32 -26.48 10.32
CA THR A 143 10.52 -25.85 9.74
C THR A 143 10.38 -24.33 9.71
N MET A 144 9.17 -23.79 9.43
CA MET A 144 8.92 -22.35 9.53
C MET A 144 8.98 -21.84 10.97
N ALA A 145 8.38 -22.57 11.92
CA ALA A 145 8.50 -22.22 13.34
C ALA A 145 9.96 -22.32 13.86
N LEU A 146 10.75 -23.27 13.36
CA LEU A 146 12.17 -23.42 13.69
C LEU A 146 13.04 -22.29 13.13
N LEU A 147 12.72 -21.75 11.95
CA LEU A 147 13.41 -20.60 11.36
C LEU A 147 13.15 -19.31 12.17
N VAL A 148 11.92 -19.12 12.63
CA VAL A 148 11.53 -18.01 13.51
C VAL A 148 12.19 -18.13 14.89
N VAL A 149 12.23 -19.33 15.48
CA VAL A 149 12.83 -19.54 16.81
C VAL A 149 14.37 -19.48 16.80
N ALA A 150 15.04 -19.93 15.73
CA ALA A 150 16.49 -19.84 15.60
C ALA A 150 17.01 -18.40 15.50
N MET A 151 16.20 -17.47 14.97
CA MET A 151 16.53 -16.04 14.94
C MET A 151 16.32 -15.34 16.30
N MET A 152 15.55 -15.93 17.22
CA MET A 152 15.22 -15.33 18.53
C MET A 152 16.21 -15.71 19.66
N SER A 153 17.05 -16.74 19.50
CA SER A 153 17.91 -17.23 20.59
C SER A 153 19.24 -16.50 20.77
N GLU A 154 19.74 -15.78 19.75
CA GLU A 154 21.01 -15.04 19.81
C GLU A 154 20.88 -13.69 20.54
N SER A 155 19.67 -13.12 20.61
CA SER A 155 19.41 -11.75 21.08
C SER A 155 18.97 -11.66 22.55
N LEU A 156 18.61 -12.79 23.19
CA LEU A 156 18.20 -12.83 24.60
C LEU A 156 19.38 -12.65 25.57
N TRP A 157 20.62 -12.92 25.13
CA TRP A 157 21.84 -12.74 25.93
C TRP A 157 22.24 -11.27 26.13
N LEU A 158 21.89 -10.38 25.20
CA LEU A 158 22.17 -8.95 25.28
C LEU A 158 21.16 -8.18 26.15
N ALA A 159 19.89 -8.57 26.14
CA ALA A 159 18.85 -7.95 26.97
C ALA A 159 19.09 -8.13 28.48
N ILE A 160 19.69 -9.26 28.88
CA ILE A 160 20.02 -9.54 30.30
C ILE A 160 21.21 -8.67 30.78
N MET A 161 22.12 -8.27 29.89
CA MET A 161 23.21 -7.34 30.24
C MET A 161 22.74 -5.89 30.40
N VAL A 162 21.74 -5.46 29.62
CA VAL A 162 21.26 -4.06 29.63
C VAL A 162 20.35 -3.79 30.84
N ASP A 163 19.54 -4.77 31.26
CA ASP A 163 18.67 -4.64 32.44
C ASP A 163 19.45 -4.59 33.78
N ALA A 164 20.67 -5.10 33.79
CA ALA A 164 21.61 -4.96 34.93
C ALA A 164 22.23 -3.56 35.04
N ILE A 165 22.27 -2.79 33.94
CA ILE A 165 22.85 -1.44 33.90
C ILE A 165 21.79 -0.37 34.22
N ILE A 166 20.53 -0.60 33.83
CA ILE A 166 19.44 0.38 33.97
C ILE A 166 18.86 0.40 35.40
N ASN A 167 18.84 -0.73 36.11
CA ASN A 167 18.27 -0.82 37.46
C ASN A 167 19.08 -0.11 38.57
N ASN A 168 20.17 0.58 38.23
CA ASN A 168 20.99 1.29 39.20
C ASN A 168 20.67 2.79 39.36
N ASN A 169 19.70 3.36 38.60
CA ASN A 169 19.62 4.83 38.47
C ASN A 169 18.26 5.53 38.62
N SER A 170 17.17 4.88 39.06
CA SER A 170 15.88 5.57 39.13
C SER A 170 15.18 5.46 40.49
N SER A 171 15.60 6.32 41.42
CA SER A 171 14.79 6.75 42.55
C SER A 171 14.76 8.28 42.56
N SER A 172 13.72 8.89 42.00
CA SER A 172 13.16 10.15 42.52
C SER A 172 11.90 10.61 41.77
N ASN A 173 10.91 10.96 42.59
CA ASN A 173 9.92 12.01 42.43
C ASN A 173 8.58 11.77 41.72
N ASN A 174 7.58 12.34 42.39
CA ASN A 174 6.16 12.07 42.41
C ASN A 174 5.39 13.40 42.27
N ASN A 175 4.08 13.30 42.03
CA ASN A 175 3.03 14.35 42.00
C ASN A 175 2.87 15.04 40.61
N ASN A 176 1.68 15.24 40.03
CA ASN A 176 0.38 15.61 40.59
C ASN A 176 -0.77 15.43 39.55
N ASN A 177 -1.99 15.29 40.05
CA ASN A 177 -3.26 15.12 39.32
C ASN A 177 -3.96 16.45 39.01
N ASN A 178 -4.65 16.52 37.86
CA ASN A 178 -5.99 17.11 37.63
C ASN A 178 -6.16 17.50 36.14
N ASN A 179 -6.83 16.69 35.31
CA ASN A 179 -7.22 17.07 33.93
C ASN A 179 -8.50 16.39 33.38
N ASP A 180 -9.29 15.69 34.20
CA ASP A 180 -10.33 14.76 33.69
C ASP A 180 -11.64 15.41 33.21
N SER A 181 -11.82 16.73 33.26
CA SER A 181 -13.11 17.36 32.92
C SER A 181 -13.22 17.98 31.52
N LEU A 182 -12.13 17.98 30.72
CA LEU A 182 -12.12 18.56 29.37
C LEU A 182 -12.43 17.52 28.29
N PHE A 183 -12.06 16.26 28.54
CA PHE A 183 -12.17 15.15 27.59
C PHE A 183 -13.62 14.71 27.36
N GLU A 184 -14.42 14.64 28.43
CA GLU A 184 -15.85 14.30 28.39
C GLU A 184 -16.68 15.27 27.53
N ARG A 185 -16.28 16.55 27.44
CA ARG A 185 -16.99 17.56 26.64
C ARG A 185 -16.64 17.53 25.15
N LEU A 186 -15.44 17.05 24.80
CA LEU A 186 -15.02 16.88 23.40
C LEU A 186 -15.59 15.59 22.79
N TRP A 187 -15.81 14.57 23.62
CA TRP A 187 -16.34 13.27 23.18
C TRP A 187 -17.81 13.32 22.72
N CYS A 188 -18.69 14.00 23.47
CA CYS A 188 -20.11 14.14 23.09
C CYS A 188 -20.32 14.91 21.78
N ASN A 189 -19.44 15.87 21.44
CA ASN A 189 -19.56 16.63 20.19
C ASN A 189 -19.05 15.85 18.97
N TYR A 190 -18.13 14.90 19.18
CA TYR A 190 -17.62 14.02 18.13
C TYR A 190 -18.64 12.93 17.77
N GLU A 191 -19.32 12.35 18.76
CA GLU A 191 -20.32 11.29 18.57
C GLU A 191 -21.55 11.78 17.78
N LEU A 192 -21.98 13.03 18.00
CA LEU A 192 -23.04 13.67 17.22
C LEU A 192 -22.65 13.97 15.76
N ALA A 193 -21.37 14.26 15.50
CA ALA A 193 -20.87 14.52 14.14
C ALA A 193 -20.78 13.23 13.31
N VAL A 194 -20.32 12.13 13.91
CA VAL A 194 -20.14 10.84 13.24
C VAL A 194 -21.49 10.16 12.89
N HIS A 195 -22.52 10.36 13.72
CA HIS A 195 -23.88 9.88 13.41
C HIS A 195 -24.60 10.70 12.33
N ALA A 196 -24.27 11.98 12.17
CA ALA A 196 -24.80 12.80 11.07
C ALA A 196 -24.16 12.43 9.71
N GLU A 197 -22.88 12.03 9.71
CA GLU A 197 -22.11 11.74 8.50
C GLU A 197 -22.38 10.33 7.91
N THR A 198 -22.75 9.37 8.77
CA THR A 198 -23.04 7.98 8.37
C THR A 198 -24.41 7.78 7.70
N SER A 199 -25.36 8.71 7.86
CA SER A 199 -26.62 8.68 7.08
C SER A 199 -26.52 9.45 5.75
N GLN A 200 -25.57 10.38 5.62
CA GLN A 200 -25.32 11.14 4.39
C GLN A 200 -24.39 10.44 3.40
N ALA A 201 -23.39 9.68 3.84
CA ALA A 201 -22.33 9.13 2.97
C ALA A 201 -22.83 8.14 1.87
N GLY A 202 -23.91 7.41 2.11
CA GLY A 202 -24.49 6.48 1.13
C GLY A 202 -25.25 7.19 -0.01
N ALA A 203 -25.94 8.30 0.30
CA ALA A 203 -26.65 9.10 -0.69
C ALA A 203 -25.73 10.13 -1.37
N PHE A 204 -24.69 10.61 -0.67
CA PHE A 204 -23.76 11.61 -1.19
C PHE A 204 -22.84 11.04 -2.27
N ASN A 205 -22.39 9.78 -2.17
CA ASN A 205 -21.55 9.18 -3.20
C ASN A 205 -22.29 8.96 -4.53
N ILE A 206 -23.56 8.53 -4.50
CA ILE A 206 -24.36 8.36 -5.72
C ILE A 206 -24.72 9.72 -6.34
N VAL A 207 -25.04 10.73 -5.52
CA VAL A 207 -25.34 12.09 -5.99
C VAL A 207 -24.09 12.83 -6.49
N GLN A 208 -22.92 12.61 -5.88
CA GLN A 208 -21.65 13.21 -6.30
C GLN A 208 -21.15 12.60 -7.62
N GLU A 209 -21.24 11.28 -7.77
CA GLU A 209 -20.88 10.59 -9.02
C GLU A 209 -21.83 10.98 -10.17
N THR A 210 -23.12 11.19 -9.87
CA THR A 210 -24.11 11.71 -10.85
C THR A 210 -23.84 13.18 -11.22
N ARG A 211 -23.41 14.02 -10.26
CA ARG A 211 -23.07 15.44 -10.50
C ARG A 211 -21.77 15.61 -11.29
N GLU A 212 -20.75 14.79 -11.04
CA GLU A 212 -19.51 14.78 -11.83
C GLU A 212 -19.79 14.33 -13.27
N PHE A 213 -20.63 13.30 -13.44
CA PHE A 213 -21.06 12.85 -14.77
C PHE A 213 -21.86 13.93 -15.53
N ASP A 214 -22.77 14.65 -14.86
CA ASP A 214 -23.53 15.76 -15.44
C ASP A 214 -22.68 17.01 -15.71
N SER A 215 -21.59 17.22 -14.97
CA SER A 215 -20.61 18.27 -15.25
C SER A 215 -19.82 17.95 -16.52
N LEU A 216 -19.28 16.73 -16.62
CA LEU A 216 -18.58 16.22 -17.81
C LEU A 216 -19.49 16.22 -19.05
N ARG A 217 -20.77 15.87 -18.89
CA ARG A 217 -21.77 15.94 -19.96
C ARG A 217 -21.98 17.36 -20.48
N ARG A 218 -22.05 18.36 -19.59
CA ARG A 218 -22.25 19.77 -19.97
C ARG A 218 -21.00 20.37 -20.63
N GLU A 219 -19.82 20.03 -20.16
CA GLU A 219 -18.55 20.44 -20.76
C GLU A 219 -18.38 19.86 -22.17
N PHE A 220 -18.68 18.57 -22.34
CA PHE A 220 -18.67 17.92 -23.65
C PHE A 220 -19.71 18.52 -24.62
N GLN A 221 -20.93 18.83 -24.15
CA GLN A 221 -21.94 19.50 -24.97
C GLN A 221 -21.52 20.92 -25.39
N ALA A 222 -20.84 21.66 -24.51
CA ALA A 222 -20.32 22.99 -24.84
C ALA A 222 -19.18 22.93 -25.87
N GLU A 223 -18.30 21.93 -25.80
CA GLU A 223 -17.26 21.69 -26.81
C GLU A 223 -17.85 21.28 -28.16
N VAL A 224 -18.88 20.44 -28.17
CA VAL A 224 -19.57 20.04 -29.41
C VAL A 224 -20.27 21.24 -30.05
N GLN A 225 -20.91 22.12 -29.28
CA GLN A 225 -21.53 23.35 -29.79
C GLN A 225 -20.49 24.36 -30.31
N THR A 226 -19.34 24.49 -29.65
CA THR A 226 -18.25 25.37 -30.12
C THR A 226 -17.58 24.83 -31.38
N LEU A 227 -17.44 23.51 -31.53
CA LEU A 227 -16.99 22.86 -32.76
C LEU A 227 -18.02 23.00 -33.89
N SER A 228 -19.32 22.95 -33.59
CA SER A 228 -20.40 23.15 -34.57
C SER A 228 -20.45 24.59 -35.12
N ASN A 229 -19.91 25.58 -34.40
CA ASN A 229 -19.93 26.99 -34.80
C ASN A 229 -18.65 27.44 -35.56
N ARG A 230 -17.66 26.55 -35.75
CA ARG A 230 -16.48 26.86 -36.57
C ARG A 230 -16.78 26.61 -38.04
N PRO A 231 -16.60 27.60 -38.94
CA PRO A 231 -16.78 27.40 -40.38
C PRO A 231 -15.61 26.58 -40.92
N VAL A 232 -15.76 25.25 -40.98
CA VAL A 232 -14.79 24.35 -41.58
C VAL A 232 -15.35 23.85 -42.90
N ALA A 233 -14.69 24.24 -44.00
CA ALA A 233 -14.95 23.75 -45.34
C ALA A 233 -14.64 22.24 -45.40
N GLY A 234 -15.65 21.41 -45.17
CA GLY A 234 -15.51 19.94 -45.16
C GLY A 234 -16.75 19.20 -44.67
N GLU A 235 -17.95 19.70 -44.99
CA GLU A 235 -19.22 19.17 -44.48
C GLU A 235 -19.78 18.06 -45.36
N ARG A 236 -19.64 16.79 -44.93
CA ARG A 236 -20.68 15.71 -45.02
C ARG A 236 -20.39 14.57 -44.04
N LYS A 237 -19.11 14.27 -43.77
CA LYS A 237 -18.70 13.10 -42.95
C LYS A 237 -18.72 13.37 -41.43
N LEU A 238 -18.61 14.63 -41.01
CA LEU A 238 -18.64 15.03 -39.59
C LEU A 238 -20.08 15.13 -39.05
N SER A 239 -21.01 15.65 -39.86
CA SER A 239 -22.44 15.76 -39.51
C SER A 239 -23.08 14.38 -39.22
N ALA A 240 -22.77 13.37 -40.03
CA ALA A 240 -23.28 12.00 -39.81
C ALA A 240 -22.69 11.32 -38.56
N ARG A 241 -21.49 11.72 -38.11
CA ARG A 241 -20.90 11.20 -36.86
C ARG A 241 -21.46 11.89 -35.64
N LEU A 242 -21.75 13.19 -35.73
CA LEU A 242 -22.37 13.96 -34.67
C LEU A 242 -23.82 13.49 -34.40
N SER A 243 -24.60 13.19 -35.45
CA SER A 243 -25.97 12.68 -35.28
C SER A 243 -26.03 11.33 -34.55
N LEU A 244 -25.06 10.44 -34.81
CA LEU A 244 -24.94 9.13 -34.14
C LEU A 244 -24.59 9.26 -32.65
N VAL A 245 -23.75 10.23 -32.29
CA VAL A 245 -23.40 10.52 -30.90
C VAL A 245 -24.59 11.15 -30.16
N GLU A 246 -25.33 12.05 -30.82
CA GLU A 246 -26.52 12.67 -30.23
C GLU A 246 -27.64 11.65 -29.95
N GLU A 247 -27.84 10.69 -30.85
CA GLU A 247 -28.84 9.62 -30.68
C GLU A 247 -28.48 8.67 -29.52
N GLY A 248 -27.20 8.33 -29.37
CA GLY A 248 -26.71 7.55 -28.22
C GLY A 248 -26.88 8.25 -26.87
N LEU A 249 -26.65 9.57 -26.83
CA LEU A 249 -26.85 10.38 -25.62
C LEU A 249 -28.34 10.52 -25.25
N ARG A 250 -29.25 10.59 -26.23
CA ARG A 250 -30.70 10.58 -25.98
C ARG A 250 -31.17 9.23 -25.45
N ALA A 251 -30.69 8.13 -26.02
CA ALA A 251 -31.03 6.79 -25.55
C ALA A 251 -30.61 6.58 -24.08
N HIS A 252 -29.42 7.06 -23.70
CA HIS A 252 -28.96 6.96 -22.33
C HIS A 252 -29.76 7.83 -21.34
N GLY A 253 -30.15 9.05 -21.75
CA GLY A 253 -30.99 9.93 -20.93
C GLY A 253 -32.37 9.35 -20.62
N ASN A 254 -32.97 8.61 -21.57
CA ASN A 254 -34.26 7.94 -21.36
C ASN A 254 -34.15 6.80 -20.34
N VAL A 255 -33.02 6.08 -20.30
CA VAL A 255 -32.77 5.01 -19.32
C VAL A 255 -32.62 5.56 -17.91
N VAL A 256 -31.92 6.70 -17.74
CA VAL A 256 -31.76 7.35 -16.43
C VAL A 256 -33.12 7.86 -15.90
N ALA A 257 -33.93 8.47 -16.77
CA ALA A 257 -35.28 8.92 -16.39
C ALA A 257 -36.25 7.76 -16.09
N GLU A 258 -36.03 6.58 -16.66
CA GLU A 258 -36.79 5.36 -16.36
C GLU A 258 -36.42 4.80 -14.98
N VAL A 259 -35.12 4.80 -14.65
CA VAL A 259 -34.61 4.36 -13.34
C VAL A 259 -35.03 5.32 -12.24
N GLU A 260 -35.00 6.63 -12.50
CA GLU A 260 -35.44 7.66 -11.54
C GLU A 260 -36.94 7.56 -11.23
N ARG A 261 -37.78 7.25 -12.24
CA ARG A 261 -39.21 6.95 -12.05
C ARG A 261 -39.49 5.63 -11.33
N ALA A 262 -38.56 4.67 -11.36
CA ALA A 262 -38.71 3.38 -10.67
C ALA A 262 -38.28 3.43 -9.19
N VAL A 263 -37.61 4.51 -8.75
CA VAL A 263 -37.01 4.64 -7.42
C VAL A 263 -37.80 5.60 -6.51
N GLU A 264 -39.01 6.01 -6.90
CA GLU A 264 -39.89 6.83 -6.06
C GLU A 264 -40.92 5.91 -5.35
N PRO A 265 -40.65 5.40 -4.13
CA PRO A 265 -41.68 4.69 -3.38
C PRO A 265 -42.71 5.67 -2.86
N GLU A 266 -43.98 5.38 -3.16
CA GLU A 266 -45.17 6.01 -2.60
C GLU A 266 -45.21 5.77 -1.08
N ILE A 267 -44.68 6.72 -0.29
CA ILE A 267 -44.77 6.70 1.17
C ILE A 267 -46.16 7.21 1.55
N GLU A 268 -47.10 6.30 1.77
CA GLU A 268 -48.35 6.62 2.46
C GLU A 268 -48.05 6.95 3.94
N PRO A 269 -48.59 8.06 4.48
CA PRO A 269 -48.40 8.42 5.88
C PRO A 269 -49.20 7.48 6.78
N VAL A 270 -48.51 6.53 7.40
CA VAL A 270 -49.07 5.73 8.50
C VAL A 270 -49.36 6.65 9.68
N LYS A 271 -50.64 6.91 9.93
CA LYS A 271 -51.12 7.52 11.19
C LYS A 271 -50.94 6.51 12.31
N VAL A 272 -49.89 6.68 13.10
CA VAL A 272 -49.73 5.98 14.37
C VAL A 272 -50.43 6.80 15.45
N ASP A 273 -51.60 6.35 15.87
CA ASP A 273 -52.26 6.83 17.08
C ASP A 273 -51.49 6.28 18.28
N VAL A 274 -50.65 7.14 18.87
CA VAL A 274 -49.95 6.86 20.13
C VAL A 274 -50.85 7.33 21.26
N GLU A 275 -51.69 6.43 21.75
CA GLU A 275 -52.45 6.63 22.99
C GLU A 275 -51.59 6.23 24.19
N GLU A 276 -51.46 7.16 25.13
CA GLU A 276 -50.73 7.05 26.39
C GLU A 276 -51.23 5.89 27.27
N SER A 277 -50.30 5.03 27.71
CA SER A 277 -50.46 4.33 29.00
C SER A 277 -49.11 4.24 29.73
N PHE A 278 -48.78 5.36 30.38
CA PHE A 278 -47.60 5.50 31.23
C PHE A 278 -47.93 5.07 32.67
N ALA A 279 -47.86 3.77 32.96
CA ALA A 279 -47.88 3.25 34.33
C ALA A 279 -47.18 1.88 34.40
N GLY A 280 -45.84 1.87 34.43
CA GLY A 280 -45.04 0.63 34.50
C GLY A 280 -43.54 0.87 34.65
N ARG A 281 -43.15 1.73 35.59
CA ARG A 281 -41.75 2.02 35.94
C ARG A 281 -41.33 0.99 37.00
N ASP A 282 -40.55 -0.04 36.61
CA ASP A 282 -39.61 -0.82 37.46
C ASP A 282 -39.06 -2.13 36.83
N SER A 283 -39.15 -2.34 35.52
CA SER A 283 -38.44 -3.45 34.85
C SER A 283 -37.70 -2.99 33.60
N LEU A 284 -36.87 -1.95 33.77
CA LEU A 284 -35.83 -1.56 32.81
C LEU A 284 -34.70 -2.60 32.83
N HIS A 285 -35.04 -3.85 32.51
CA HIS A 285 -34.05 -4.82 32.06
C HIS A 285 -33.43 -4.21 30.82
N HIS A 286 -32.20 -3.70 30.97
CA HIS A 286 -31.34 -3.26 29.88
C HIS A 286 -31.34 -4.33 28.78
N LEU A 287 -32.21 -4.14 27.77
CA LEU A 287 -32.14 -4.84 26.49
C LEU A 287 -30.82 -4.41 25.87
N HIS A 288 -29.77 -5.19 26.13
CA HIS A 288 -28.55 -5.07 25.36
C HIS A 288 -28.94 -5.26 23.89
N PRO A 289 -28.63 -4.30 23.01
CA PRO A 289 -28.95 -4.43 21.60
C PRO A 289 -28.22 -5.67 21.08
N GLU A 290 -28.98 -6.72 20.77
CA GLU A 290 -28.47 -7.85 20.01
C GLU A 290 -28.24 -7.34 18.59
N SER A 291 -27.03 -7.50 18.08
CA SER A 291 -26.73 -7.18 16.68
C SER A 291 -26.54 -8.46 15.89
N ASP A 292 -27.15 -8.44 14.71
CA ASP A 292 -27.18 -9.53 13.76
C ASP A 292 -25.89 -9.48 12.93
N VAL A 293 -25.09 -10.54 12.99
CA VAL A 293 -23.87 -10.68 12.20
C VAL A 293 -24.15 -11.59 11.01
N ASN A 294 -24.17 -11.02 9.81
CA ASN A 294 -24.29 -11.77 8.57
C ASN A 294 -22.97 -12.51 8.27
N PHE A 295 -23.08 -13.74 7.75
CA PHE A 295 -21.92 -14.42 7.21
C PHE A 295 -21.47 -13.73 5.91
N GLU A 296 -20.18 -13.45 5.81
CA GLU A 296 -19.61 -12.84 4.64
C GLU A 296 -19.68 -13.79 3.43
N GLU A 297 -20.02 -13.23 2.27
CA GLU A 297 -20.03 -13.92 0.98
C GLU A 297 -18.60 -14.18 0.47
N SER A 298 -17.89 -15.09 1.14
CA SER A 298 -16.50 -15.43 0.82
C SER A 298 -16.28 -16.95 0.79
N ALA A 299 -15.33 -17.40 -0.04
CA ALA A 299 -14.94 -18.81 -0.17
C ALA A 299 -14.48 -19.42 1.18
N TRP A 300 -14.00 -18.59 2.10
CA TRP A 300 -13.59 -19.01 3.44
C TRP A 300 -14.74 -19.57 4.30
N THR A 301 -15.99 -19.29 3.93
CA THR A 301 -17.19 -19.77 4.63
C THR A 301 -17.68 -21.14 4.14
N TYR A 302 -17.12 -21.70 3.06
CA TYR A 302 -17.57 -23.01 2.55
C TYR A 302 -17.57 -24.16 3.57
N PRO A 303 -16.61 -24.28 4.52
CA PRO A 303 -16.67 -25.35 5.52
C PRO A 303 -17.91 -25.29 6.41
N LEU A 304 -18.59 -24.14 6.49
CA LEU A 304 -19.87 -23.96 7.18
C LEU A 304 -21.00 -24.63 6.40
N VAL A 305 -21.08 -24.34 5.09
CA VAL A 305 -22.18 -24.71 4.19
C VAL A 305 -22.09 -26.16 3.72
N ILE A 306 -20.87 -26.71 3.65
CA ILE A 306 -20.65 -28.09 3.20
C ILE A 306 -21.39 -29.07 4.12
N GLY A 307 -22.41 -29.72 3.55
CA GLY A 307 -23.30 -30.65 4.23
C GLY A 307 -24.38 -29.98 5.10
N LEU A 308 -24.68 -28.71 4.88
CA LEU A 308 -25.90 -28.04 5.34
C LEU A 308 -26.91 -27.88 4.21
N ALA A 309 -26.45 -27.41 3.06
CA ALA A 309 -27.27 -27.38 1.87
C ALA A 309 -27.47 -28.82 1.36
N ASP A 310 -28.62 -29.09 0.72
CA ASP A 310 -28.85 -30.24 -0.17
C ASP A 310 -28.00 -30.11 -1.46
N ALA A 311 -26.76 -29.65 -1.30
CA ALA A 311 -25.77 -29.49 -2.34
C ALA A 311 -25.39 -30.87 -2.85
N LYS A 312 -25.39 -31.03 -4.17
CA LYS A 312 -24.95 -32.27 -4.80
C LYS A 312 -23.48 -32.51 -4.45
N PRO A 313 -23.01 -33.77 -4.41
CA PRO A 313 -21.59 -34.07 -4.16
C PRO A 313 -20.62 -33.33 -5.10
N ILE A 314 -21.08 -33.01 -6.31
CA ILE A 314 -20.34 -32.23 -7.31
C ILE A 314 -20.13 -30.78 -6.83
N ASP A 315 -21.17 -30.12 -6.31
CA ASP A 315 -21.10 -28.74 -5.79
C ASP A 315 -20.14 -28.67 -4.58
N VAL A 316 -20.18 -29.70 -3.72
CA VAL A 316 -19.25 -29.84 -2.58
C VAL A 316 -17.82 -30.01 -3.07
N CYS A 317 -17.59 -30.88 -4.07
CA CYS A 317 -16.27 -31.05 -4.68
C CYS A 317 -15.75 -29.72 -5.26
N PHE A 318 -16.63 -28.99 -5.96
CA PHE A 318 -16.30 -27.70 -6.56
C PHE A 318 -15.96 -26.65 -5.50
N ALA A 319 -16.72 -26.54 -4.41
CA ALA A 319 -16.42 -25.65 -3.29
C ALA A 319 -15.06 -25.95 -2.65
N VAL A 320 -14.72 -27.23 -2.47
CA VAL A 320 -13.40 -27.62 -1.94
C VAL A 320 -12.28 -27.22 -2.91
N ILE A 321 -12.47 -27.44 -4.22
CA ILE A 321 -11.49 -27.01 -5.24
C ILE A 321 -11.33 -25.48 -5.23
N LEU A 322 -12.42 -24.72 -5.15
CA LEU A 322 -12.37 -23.25 -5.07
C LEU A 322 -11.65 -22.75 -3.82
N LEU A 323 -11.91 -23.36 -2.65
CA LEU A 323 -11.19 -23.02 -1.42
C LEU A 323 -9.69 -23.27 -1.54
N LEU A 324 -9.29 -24.39 -2.15
CA LEU A 324 -7.88 -24.71 -2.39
C LEU A 324 -7.25 -23.79 -3.44
N LEU A 325 -7.97 -23.43 -4.50
CA LEU A 325 -7.53 -22.49 -5.51
C LEU A 325 -7.31 -21.09 -4.90
N ASN A 326 -8.26 -20.63 -4.09
CA ASN A 326 -8.15 -19.37 -3.37
C ASN A 326 -6.91 -19.32 -2.48
N LEU A 327 -6.74 -20.35 -1.65
CA LEU A 327 -5.55 -20.49 -0.80
C LEU A 327 -4.26 -20.49 -1.63
N CYS A 328 -4.23 -21.23 -2.73
CA CYS A 328 -3.08 -21.31 -3.62
C CYS A 328 -2.72 -19.94 -4.21
N MET A 329 -3.71 -19.21 -4.74
CA MET A 329 -3.51 -17.89 -5.33
C MET A 329 -2.99 -16.88 -4.30
N GLN A 330 -3.60 -16.81 -3.12
CA GLN A 330 -3.14 -15.89 -2.08
C GLN A 330 -1.72 -16.22 -1.60
N LEU A 331 -1.36 -17.51 -1.48
CA LEU A 331 0.01 -17.93 -1.16
C LEU A 331 1.00 -17.57 -2.27
N ILE A 332 0.62 -17.73 -3.54
CA ILE A 332 1.45 -17.36 -4.69
C ILE A 332 1.66 -15.84 -4.71
N PHE A 333 0.60 -15.03 -4.56
CA PHE A 333 0.74 -13.57 -4.51
C PHE A 333 1.60 -13.11 -3.34
N SER A 334 1.37 -13.66 -2.14
CA SER A 334 2.21 -13.37 -0.97
C SER A 334 3.68 -13.72 -1.22
N GLY A 335 3.94 -14.86 -1.85
CA GLY A 335 5.29 -15.29 -2.22
C GLY A 335 5.95 -14.42 -3.29
N ILE A 336 5.19 -13.96 -4.29
CA ILE A 336 5.67 -13.05 -5.33
C ILE A 336 6.04 -11.69 -4.71
N ILE A 337 5.16 -11.11 -3.89
CA ILE A 337 5.39 -9.77 -3.29
C ILE A 337 6.58 -9.80 -2.33
N LEU A 338 6.78 -10.89 -1.58
CA LEU A 338 7.94 -11.08 -0.70
C LEU A 338 9.22 -11.50 -1.45
N GLY A 339 9.12 -11.80 -2.75
CA GLY A 339 10.25 -12.25 -3.54
C GLY A 339 11.31 -11.16 -3.72
N PRO A 340 12.61 -11.50 -3.68
CA PRO A 340 13.68 -10.52 -3.89
C PRO A 340 13.61 -9.87 -5.27
N ASP A 341 13.15 -10.61 -6.28
CA ASP A 341 12.96 -10.09 -7.64
C ASP A 341 11.93 -8.96 -7.70
N PHE A 342 10.92 -9.01 -6.84
CA PHE A 342 9.84 -8.02 -6.81
C PHE A 342 10.15 -6.86 -5.88
N LEU A 343 10.77 -7.13 -4.72
CA LEU A 343 11.23 -6.09 -3.79
C LEU A 343 12.44 -5.32 -4.31
N GLY A 344 13.11 -5.80 -5.37
CA GLY A 344 14.25 -5.17 -5.99
C GLY A 344 15.53 -5.18 -5.13
N GLU A 345 16.61 -4.70 -5.73
CA GLU A 345 17.88 -4.48 -5.00
C GLU A 345 17.73 -3.36 -3.97
N GLU A 346 18.38 -3.53 -2.82
CA GLU A 346 18.45 -2.50 -1.78
C GLU A 346 19.08 -1.22 -2.33
N PHE A 347 18.53 -0.07 -1.95
CA PHE A 347 18.96 1.22 -2.48
C PHE A 347 20.45 1.51 -2.17
N ASP A 348 21.01 0.89 -1.13
CA ASP A 348 22.41 0.96 -0.77
C ASP A 348 23.36 0.51 -1.89
N THR A 349 22.97 -0.48 -2.70
CA THR A 349 23.81 -0.92 -3.83
C THR A 349 24.00 0.19 -4.87
N LYS A 350 23.03 1.11 -4.97
CA LYS A 350 23.10 2.27 -5.87
C LYS A 350 24.15 3.28 -5.43
N LYS A 351 24.49 3.33 -4.14
CA LYS A 351 25.57 4.19 -3.64
C LYS A 351 26.92 3.77 -4.20
N ASP A 352 27.24 2.49 -4.16
CA ASP A 352 28.49 1.96 -4.70
C ASP A 352 28.57 2.12 -6.22
N VAL A 353 27.44 1.98 -6.91
CA VAL A 353 27.33 2.22 -8.35
C VAL A 353 27.55 3.71 -8.65
N ALA A 354 26.96 4.62 -7.88
CA ALA A 354 27.15 6.05 -8.01
C ALA A 354 28.60 6.46 -7.80
N GLN A 355 29.25 5.96 -6.74
CA GLN A 355 30.66 6.24 -6.45
C GLN A 355 31.59 5.72 -7.56
N ARG A 356 31.37 4.50 -8.04
CA ARG A 356 32.13 3.95 -9.17
C ARG A 356 31.93 4.78 -10.43
N TRP A 357 30.70 5.15 -10.76
CA TRP A 357 30.41 6.01 -11.90
C TRP A 357 31.11 7.38 -11.79
N ARG A 358 31.07 7.99 -10.59
CA ARG A 358 31.69 9.29 -10.29
C ARG A 358 33.19 9.28 -10.56
N THR A 359 33.87 8.22 -10.12
CA THR A 359 35.33 8.08 -10.20
C THR A 359 35.83 7.61 -11.56
N SER A 360 35.02 6.88 -12.33
CA SER A 360 35.46 6.27 -13.59
C SER A 360 34.98 6.98 -14.86
N PHE A 361 33.74 7.49 -14.89
CA PHE A 361 33.14 8.03 -16.10
C PHE A 361 32.81 9.52 -16.00
N ALA A 362 32.33 9.97 -14.83
CA ALA A 362 31.72 11.29 -14.69
C ALA A 362 32.67 12.47 -14.99
N HIS A 363 33.98 12.22 -14.86
CA HIS A 363 35.05 13.18 -15.13
C HIS A 363 35.95 12.78 -16.32
N ASP A 364 35.62 11.77 -17.13
CA ASP A 364 36.45 11.42 -18.29
C ASP A 364 36.29 12.50 -19.38
N TYR A 365 37.42 13.04 -19.86
CA TYR A 365 37.48 14.05 -20.91
C TYR A 365 36.75 13.63 -22.21
N LYS A 366 36.59 12.32 -22.46
CA LYS A 366 35.87 11.79 -23.62
C LYS A 366 34.38 12.13 -23.63
N TYR A 367 33.80 12.44 -22.48
CA TYR A 367 32.38 12.74 -22.32
C TYR A 367 32.11 14.23 -22.10
N VAL A 368 33.08 15.10 -22.40
CA VAL A 368 32.90 16.55 -22.42
C VAL A 368 32.01 16.93 -23.60
N ASP A 369 30.99 17.74 -23.35
CA ASP A 369 30.11 18.26 -24.39
C ASP A 369 30.76 19.40 -25.20
N LEU A 370 30.17 19.77 -26.33
CA LEU A 370 30.60 20.91 -27.15
C LEU A 370 30.64 22.23 -26.37
N SER A 371 29.76 22.36 -25.36
CA SER A 371 29.73 23.49 -24.41
C SER A 371 30.91 23.48 -23.41
N SER A 372 31.85 22.54 -23.52
CA SER A 372 32.95 22.35 -22.58
C SER A 372 32.48 22.15 -21.14
N THR A 373 31.34 21.50 -20.96
CA THR A 373 30.81 21.08 -19.65
C THR A 373 31.13 19.61 -19.40
N SER A 374 31.40 19.24 -18.15
CA SER A 374 31.66 17.85 -17.76
C SER A 374 30.37 17.03 -17.77
N LEU A 375 30.49 15.70 -17.88
CA LEU A 375 29.33 14.81 -17.83
C LEU A 375 28.61 14.91 -16.48
N VAL A 376 29.34 15.02 -15.36
CA VAL A 376 28.72 15.20 -14.04
C VAL A 376 27.91 16.49 -13.95
N THR A 377 28.44 17.62 -14.43
CA THR A 377 27.74 18.91 -14.35
C THR A 377 26.39 18.82 -15.05
N ARG A 378 26.35 18.15 -16.21
CA ARG A 378 25.10 17.99 -16.96
C ARG A 378 24.12 17.00 -16.31
N VAL A 379 24.61 15.90 -15.72
CA VAL A 379 23.77 14.97 -14.94
C VAL A 379 23.13 15.69 -13.75
N CYS A 380 23.91 16.47 -13.01
CA CYS A 380 23.45 17.17 -11.81
C CYS A 380 22.56 18.39 -12.12
N SER A 381 22.69 18.97 -13.31
CA SER A 381 21.76 20.00 -13.81
C SER A 381 20.49 19.42 -14.45
N ALA A 382 20.29 18.10 -14.39
CA ALA A 382 19.17 17.40 -15.03
C ALA A 382 19.01 17.73 -16.53
N ASP A 383 20.12 17.82 -17.27
CA ASP A 383 20.08 18.14 -18.70
C ASP A 383 19.41 17.00 -19.50
N GLY A 384 18.22 17.28 -20.04
CA GLY A 384 17.42 16.33 -20.83
C GLY A 384 18.03 15.96 -22.19
N SER A 385 19.11 16.61 -22.61
CA SER A 385 19.82 16.29 -23.86
C SER A 385 20.91 15.21 -23.70
N LEU A 386 21.03 14.59 -22.52
CA LEU A 386 22.01 13.54 -22.27
C LEU A 386 21.68 12.26 -23.05
N ILE A 387 22.60 11.84 -23.91
CA ILE A 387 22.56 10.52 -24.57
C ILE A 387 23.24 9.47 -23.68
N LEU A 388 24.26 9.89 -22.91
CA LEU A 388 25.02 9.05 -21.98
C LEU A 388 24.62 9.37 -20.55
N ALA A 389 24.73 8.39 -19.64
CA ALA A 389 24.38 8.53 -18.23
C ALA A 389 22.92 8.97 -17.96
N THR A 390 22.00 8.62 -18.87
CA THR A 390 20.55 8.87 -18.70
C THR A 390 20.02 8.28 -17.40
N THR A 391 20.51 7.10 -17.00
CA THR A 391 20.15 6.44 -15.74
C THR A 391 20.54 7.24 -14.50
N GLN A 392 21.68 7.92 -14.52
CA GLN A 392 22.14 8.75 -13.40
C GLN A 392 21.38 10.06 -13.36
N ALA A 393 21.13 10.68 -14.52
CA ALA A 393 20.31 11.89 -14.62
C ALA A 393 18.88 11.65 -14.12
N THR A 394 18.23 10.58 -14.58
CA THR A 394 16.87 10.22 -14.12
C THR A 394 16.84 9.90 -12.63
N LEU A 395 17.86 9.20 -12.11
CA LEU A 395 17.98 8.92 -10.68
C LEU A 395 18.10 10.20 -9.84
N VAL A 396 18.94 11.18 -10.26
CA VAL A 396 19.05 12.48 -9.57
C VAL A 396 17.73 13.25 -9.65
N THR A 397 17.08 13.27 -10.81
CA THR A 397 15.77 13.90 -10.97
C THR A 397 14.72 13.27 -10.06
N HIS A 398 14.69 11.93 -9.96
CA HIS A 398 13.78 11.21 -9.06
C HIS A 398 14.07 11.50 -7.59
N ILE A 399 15.35 11.54 -7.18
CA ILE A 399 15.71 11.90 -5.80
C ILE A 399 15.26 13.32 -5.49
N ASN A 400 15.50 14.27 -6.41
CA ASN A 400 15.11 15.66 -6.22
C ASN A 400 13.59 15.83 -6.11
N SER A 401 12.82 15.19 -6.98
CA SER A 401 11.36 15.26 -6.94
C SER A 401 10.77 14.55 -5.72
N TYR A 402 11.32 13.38 -5.35
CA TYR A 402 10.87 12.61 -4.19
C TYR A 402 11.14 13.35 -2.86
N MET A 403 12.33 13.93 -2.72
CA MET A 403 12.77 14.63 -1.51
C MET A 403 12.36 16.11 -1.47
N GLY A 404 11.83 16.66 -2.58
CA GLY A 404 11.49 18.09 -2.68
C GLY A 404 12.72 19.01 -2.70
N LEU A 405 13.85 18.54 -3.25
CA LEU A 405 15.12 19.28 -3.29
C LEU A 405 15.26 20.10 -4.57
N LEU A 406 15.86 21.28 -4.45
CA LEU A 406 16.45 21.97 -5.59
C LEU A 406 17.72 21.23 -6.08
N THR A 407 18.17 21.54 -7.29
CA THR A 407 19.32 20.89 -7.93
C THR A 407 20.61 21.06 -7.13
N ASP A 408 20.79 22.22 -6.47
CA ASP A 408 21.95 22.61 -5.67
C ASP A 408 21.85 22.28 -4.17
N GLN A 409 20.69 21.83 -3.69
CA GLN A 409 20.47 21.52 -2.28
C GLN A 409 20.82 20.07 -1.93
N PHE A 410 21.58 19.86 -0.84
CA PHE A 410 22.01 18.53 -0.37
C PHE A 410 21.48 18.15 1.01
N ASP A 411 20.63 19.00 1.59
CA ASP A 411 20.00 18.80 2.87
C ASP A 411 18.49 18.79 2.66
N ALA A 412 17.83 17.76 3.19
CA ALA A 412 16.39 17.69 3.12
C ALA A 412 15.75 18.74 4.03
N GLY A 413 14.78 19.47 3.48
CA GLY A 413 13.87 20.27 4.27
C GLY A 413 12.93 19.41 5.11
N PHE A 414 12.16 20.06 5.97
CA PHE A 414 11.10 19.41 6.75
C PHE A 414 10.00 18.81 5.85
N TYR A 415 9.79 19.37 4.66
CA TYR A 415 8.78 18.93 3.71
C TYR A 415 9.39 18.02 2.63
N GLN A 416 9.09 16.73 2.70
CA GLN A 416 9.52 15.70 1.74
C GLN A 416 8.26 15.08 1.10
N PRO A 417 7.82 15.54 -0.09
CA PRO A 417 6.52 15.17 -0.65
C PRO A 417 6.40 13.67 -0.96
N GLY A 418 7.48 13.03 -1.42
CA GLY A 418 7.50 11.59 -1.71
C GLY A 418 7.32 10.72 -0.46
N ILE A 419 7.96 11.08 0.65
CA ILE A 419 7.83 10.38 1.94
C ILE A 419 6.43 10.56 2.51
N LEU A 420 5.87 11.77 2.43
CA LEU A 420 4.50 12.05 2.87
C LEU A 420 3.49 11.21 2.06
N LEU A 421 3.61 11.20 0.73
CA LEU A 421 2.73 10.40 -0.12
C LEU A 421 2.87 8.90 0.19
N CYS A 422 4.10 8.41 0.39
CA CYS A 422 4.34 7.03 0.78
C CYS A 422 3.63 6.67 2.09
N LEU A 423 3.73 7.53 3.11
CA LEU A 423 3.04 7.36 4.38
C LEU A 423 1.51 7.32 4.23
N LEU A 424 0.94 8.17 3.38
CA LEU A 424 -0.49 8.17 3.08
C LEU A 424 -0.94 6.86 2.41
N CYS A 425 -0.15 6.35 1.46
CA CYS A 425 -0.44 5.06 0.82
C CYS A 425 -0.28 3.88 1.79
N ILE A 426 0.73 3.90 2.67
CA ILE A 426 0.88 2.88 3.73
C ILE A 426 -0.29 2.95 4.70
N LEU A 427 -0.75 4.15 5.07
CA LEU A 427 -1.91 4.34 5.93
C LEU A 427 -3.17 3.76 5.27
N LEU A 428 -3.45 4.12 4.02
CA LEU A 428 -4.59 3.61 3.26
C LEU A 428 -4.54 2.08 3.16
N TRP A 429 -3.39 1.53 2.78
CA TRP A 429 -3.17 0.08 2.70
C TRP A 429 -3.43 -0.62 4.03
N THR A 430 -2.89 -0.05 5.12
CA THR A 430 -3.12 -0.56 6.47
C THR A 430 -4.61 -0.56 6.82
N LEU A 431 -5.34 0.52 6.50
CA LEU A 431 -6.77 0.61 6.75
C LEU A 431 -7.57 -0.45 5.98
N CYS A 432 -7.19 -0.76 4.73
CA CYS A 432 -7.80 -1.83 3.95
C CYS A 432 -7.59 -3.21 4.61
N VAL A 433 -6.34 -3.54 4.97
CA VAL A 433 -6.06 -4.81 5.67
C VAL A 433 -6.74 -4.82 7.06
N TYR A 434 -6.85 -3.67 7.69
CA TYR A 434 -7.46 -3.54 9.00
C TYR A 434 -8.98 -3.82 8.96
N LYS A 435 -9.68 -3.29 7.95
CA LYS A 435 -11.08 -3.63 7.64
C LYS A 435 -11.25 -5.15 7.50
N GLU A 436 -10.35 -5.79 6.77
CA GLU A 436 -10.36 -7.23 6.53
C GLU A 436 -10.12 -8.03 7.82
N VAL A 437 -9.10 -7.69 8.61
CA VAL A 437 -8.84 -8.32 9.92
C VAL A 437 -10.04 -8.19 10.86
N ARG A 438 -10.73 -7.06 10.84
CA ARG A 438 -11.96 -6.84 11.62
C ARG A 438 -13.08 -7.78 11.16
N SER A 439 -13.31 -7.92 9.85
CA SER A 439 -14.29 -8.86 9.29
C SER A 439 -14.03 -10.30 9.78
N ILE A 440 -12.77 -10.75 9.69
CA ILE A 440 -12.34 -12.08 10.17
C ILE A 440 -12.62 -12.25 11.66
N TRP A 441 -12.31 -11.22 12.47
CA TRP A 441 -12.48 -11.28 13.92
C TRP A 441 -13.95 -11.38 14.33
N LEU A 442 -14.84 -10.62 13.69
CA LEU A 442 -16.29 -10.68 13.93
C LEU A 442 -16.87 -12.03 13.52
N ALA A 443 -16.46 -12.56 12.36
CA ALA A 443 -16.88 -13.89 11.91
C ALA A 443 -16.39 -14.99 12.87
N LEU A 444 -15.14 -14.88 13.34
CA LEU A 444 -14.59 -15.82 14.31
C LEU A 444 -15.33 -15.77 15.65
N GLU A 445 -15.70 -14.58 16.12
CA GLU A 445 -16.50 -14.40 17.34
C GLU A 445 -17.90 -15.01 17.20
N ALA A 446 -18.58 -14.78 16.08
CA ALA A 446 -19.87 -15.39 15.78
C ALA A 446 -19.78 -16.93 15.82
N VAL A 447 -18.76 -17.51 15.18
CA VAL A 447 -18.54 -18.97 15.19
C VAL A 447 -18.18 -19.49 16.57
N TRP A 448 -17.51 -18.69 17.41
CA TRP A 448 -17.16 -19.07 18.78
C TRP A 448 -18.36 -19.15 19.73
N GLN A 449 -19.38 -18.33 19.50
CA GLN A 449 -20.60 -18.29 20.33
C GLN A 449 -21.59 -19.42 19.98
N LEU A 450 -21.48 -20.04 18.80
CA LEU A 450 -22.34 -21.16 18.41
C LEU A 450 -22.11 -22.39 19.31
N PRO A 451 -23.18 -22.99 19.87
CA PRO A 451 -23.05 -24.17 20.72
C PRO A 451 -22.57 -25.37 19.89
N ARG A 452 -21.70 -26.17 20.50
CA ARG A 452 -21.04 -27.30 19.84
C ARG A 452 -21.81 -28.58 20.13
N SER A 453 -22.23 -29.29 19.08
CA SER A 453 -22.90 -30.59 19.15
C SER A 453 -22.07 -31.67 18.43
N GLU A 454 -22.48 -32.94 18.49
CA GLU A 454 -21.86 -34.00 17.69
C GLU A 454 -22.23 -33.89 16.22
N HIS A 455 -23.50 -33.55 15.97
CA HIS A 455 -24.07 -33.33 14.65
C HIS A 455 -24.46 -31.87 14.49
N THR A 456 -24.26 -31.32 13.29
CA THR A 456 -24.74 -29.98 12.98
C THR A 456 -26.25 -30.03 12.79
N VAL A 457 -26.98 -29.19 13.51
CA VAL A 457 -28.45 -29.09 13.41
C VAL A 457 -28.80 -27.69 12.92
N VAL A 458 -29.51 -27.63 11.80
CA VAL A 458 -30.07 -26.39 11.23
C VAL A 458 -31.59 -26.48 11.32
N HIS A 459 -32.20 -25.44 11.85
CA HIS A 459 -33.64 -25.31 12.00
C HIS A 459 -34.06 -23.99 11.37
N GLU A 460 -34.98 -24.00 10.40
CA GLU A 460 -35.50 -22.77 9.77
C GLU A 460 -34.40 -21.83 9.22
N ASN A 461 -33.33 -22.41 8.63
CA ASN A 461 -32.14 -21.69 8.15
C ASN A 461 -31.26 -21.05 9.25
N ALA A 462 -31.60 -21.22 10.53
CA ALA A 462 -30.77 -20.87 11.66
C ALA A 462 -29.84 -22.03 12.06
N ILE A 463 -28.56 -21.74 12.26
CA ILE A 463 -27.60 -22.73 12.77
C ILE A 463 -27.74 -22.82 14.29
N VAL A 464 -28.49 -23.82 14.77
CA VAL A 464 -28.72 -24.01 16.20
C VAL A 464 -27.49 -24.58 16.89
N SER A 465 -26.81 -25.54 16.27
CA SER A 465 -25.58 -26.11 16.83
C SER A 465 -24.63 -26.63 15.74
N LEU A 466 -23.32 -26.51 15.99
CA LEU A 466 -22.28 -26.86 15.03
C LEU A 466 -21.50 -28.11 15.46
N SER A 467 -21.26 -29.04 14.53
CA SER A 467 -20.40 -30.20 14.80
C SER A 467 -18.96 -29.77 15.13
N LYS A 468 -18.32 -30.41 16.11
CA LYS A 468 -16.92 -30.13 16.49
C LYS A 468 -15.95 -30.17 15.31
N LYS A 469 -16.14 -31.09 14.36
CA LYS A 469 -15.28 -31.20 13.17
C LYS A 469 -15.40 -29.98 12.25
N ARG A 470 -16.63 -29.50 12.02
CA ARG A 470 -16.88 -28.30 11.21
C ARG A 470 -16.38 -27.03 11.89
N PHE A 471 -16.59 -26.93 13.21
CA PHE A 471 -16.03 -25.85 14.01
C PHE A 471 -14.50 -25.77 13.86
N MET A 472 -13.80 -26.91 13.97
CA MET A 472 -12.34 -26.94 13.79
C MET A 472 -11.91 -26.59 12.37
N ALA A 473 -12.66 -27.01 11.35
CA ALA A 473 -12.37 -26.66 9.96
C ALA A 473 -12.55 -25.15 9.71
N LEU A 474 -13.62 -24.53 10.22
CA LEU A 474 -13.85 -23.09 10.13
C LEU A 474 -12.81 -22.29 10.90
N LEU A 475 -12.47 -22.73 12.11
CA LEU A 475 -11.41 -22.10 12.89
C LEU A 475 -10.08 -22.13 12.12
N PHE A 476 -9.75 -23.25 11.48
CA PHE A 476 -8.55 -23.38 10.67
C PHE A 476 -8.56 -22.45 9.45
N THR A 477 -9.69 -22.31 8.75
CA THR A 477 -9.80 -21.41 7.60
C THR A 477 -9.64 -19.95 8.01
N TYR A 478 -10.30 -19.50 9.08
CA TYR A 478 -10.15 -18.12 9.56
C TYR A 478 -8.74 -17.80 10.08
N ILE A 479 -8.10 -18.73 10.78
CA ILE A 479 -6.69 -18.56 11.19
C ILE A 479 -5.79 -18.43 9.96
N THR A 480 -6.02 -19.25 8.94
CA THR A 480 -5.24 -19.19 7.70
C THR A 480 -5.43 -17.86 6.98
N ARG A 481 -6.68 -17.39 6.82
CA ARG A 481 -7.02 -16.09 6.24
C ARG A 481 -6.36 -14.94 7.00
N PHE A 482 -6.42 -14.97 8.34
CA PHE A 482 -5.76 -13.97 9.19
C PHE A 482 -4.24 -13.95 9.00
N VAL A 483 -3.59 -15.12 8.95
CA VAL A 483 -2.14 -15.21 8.71
C VAL A 483 -1.78 -14.63 7.35
N ILE A 484 -2.56 -14.92 6.30
CA ILE A 484 -2.33 -14.37 4.96
C ILE A 484 -2.48 -12.85 4.97
N ALA A 485 -3.55 -12.31 5.56
CA ALA A 485 -3.77 -10.86 5.65
C ALA A 485 -2.59 -10.15 6.35
N TRP A 486 -2.04 -10.74 7.41
CA TRP A 486 -0.85 -10.22 8.08
C TRP A 486 0.42 -10.28 7.24
N VAL A 487 0.64 -11.39 6.52
CA VAL A 487 1.77 -11.52 5.60
C VAL A 487 1.68 -10.47 4.49
N LEU A 488 0.48 -10.28 3.91
CA LEU A 488 0.22 -9.25 2.90
C LEU A 488 0.41 -7.83 3.45
N LEU A 489 0.03 -7.56 4.70
CA LEU A 489 0.29 -6.27 5.34
C LEU A 489 1.79 -5.95 5.33
N ILE A 490 2.61 -6.87 5.85
CA ILE A 490 4.06 -6.68 5.94
C ILE A 490 4.67 -6.55 4.54
N ALA A 491 4.30 -7.44 3.62
CA ALA A 491 4.81 -7.45 2.26
C ALA A 491 4.43 -6.17 1.49
N GLY A 492 3.18 -5.71 1.61
CA GLY A 492 2.69 -4.49 0.98
C GLY A 492 3.36 -3.23 1.54
N VAL A 493 3.58 -3.16 2.85
CA VAL A 493 4.32 -2.05 3.47
C VAL A 493 5.77 -2.00 2.95
N GLN A 494 6.46 -3.15 2.89
CA GLN A 494 7.81 -3.21 2.35
C GLN A 494 7.87 -2.82 0.88
N TRP A 495 6.92 -3.28 0.07
CA TRP A 495 6.85 -2.95 -1.35
C TRP A 495 6.59 -1.46 -1.59
N LEU A 496 5.63 -0.87 -0.87
CA LEU A 496 5.33 0.57 -0.94
C LEU A 496 6.53 1.41 -0.49
N ALA A 497 7.19 1.03 0.59
CA ALA A 497 8.34 1.76 1.11
C ALA A 497 9.55 1.73 0.16
N ARG A 498 9.74 0.67 -0.64
CA ARG A 498 10.82 0.58 -1.64
C ARG A 498 10.52 1.31 -2.95
N THR A 499 9.28 1.74 -3.17
CA THR A 499 8.88 2.41 -4.41
C THR A 499 9.34 3.87 -4.38
N THR A 500 10.29 4.23 -5.23
CA THR A 500 10.87 5.59 -5.28
C THR A 500 10.17 6.53 -6.26
N SER A 501 9.33 5.99 -7.15
CA SER A 501 8.55 6.78 -8.10
C SER A 501 7.17 7.08 -7.54
N ILE A 502 6.80 8.36 -7.50
CA ILE A 502 5.53 8.87 -6.98
C ILE A 502 4.33 8.24 -7.70
N THR A 503 4.39 8.13 -9.03
CA THR A 503 3.30 7.56 -9.85
C THR A 503 3.14 6.07 -9.63
N GLU A 504 4.26 5.34 -9.52
CA GLU A 504 4.26 3.91 -9.24
C GLU A 504 3.73 3.62 -7.84
N LEU A 505 3.97 4.52 -6.87
CA LEU A 505 3.53 4.36 -5.49
C LEU A 505 2.00 4.27 -5.38
N MET A 506 1.30 5.18 -6.06
CA MET A 506 -0.16 5.17 -6.11
C MET A 506 -0.70 3.92 -6.82
N LEU A 507 -0.10 3.54 -7.95
CA LEU A 507 -0.48 2.35 -8.70
C LEU A 507 -0.28 1.07 -7.88
N ASN A 508 0.82 0.97 -7.16
CA ASN A 508 1.14 -0.17 -6.29
C ASN A 508 0.16 -0.27 -5.12
N ALA A 509 -0.25 0.85 -4.52
CA ALA A 509 -1.25 0.87 -3.45
C ALA A 509 -2.63 0.35 -3.93
N VAL A 510 -3.06 0.76 -5.12
CA VAL A 510 -4.32 0.28 -5.72
C VAL A 510 -4.21 -1.22 -6.08
N ALA A 511 -3.08 -1.64 -6.63
CA ALA A 511 -2.84 -3.05 -6.96
C ALA A 511 -2.89 -3.95 -5.71
N LEU A 512 -2.32 -3.49 -4.60
CA LEU A 512 -2.38 -4.20 -3.32
C LEU A 512 -3.82 -4.39 -2.83
N ASN A 513 -4.67 -3.38 -2.95
CA ASN A 513 -6.10 -3.51 -2.61
C ASN A 513 -6.78 -4.57 -3.49
N ALA A 514 -6.52 -4.55 -4.80
CA ALA A 514 -7.07 -5.55 -5.71
C ALA A 514 -6.62 -6.98 -5.37
N ILE A 515 -5.41 -7.17 -4.82
CA ILE A 515 -4.90 -8.48 -4.38
C ILE A 515 -5.63 -8.98 -3.12
N LEU A 516 -5.98 -8.06 -2.21
CA LEU A 516 -6.76 -8.39 -1.01
C LEU A 516 -8.15 -8.91 -1.41
N ASP A 517 -8.79 -8.28 -2.39
CA ASP A 517 -10.17 -8.58 -2.83
C ASP A 517 -10.28 -9.80 -3.78
N VAL A 518 -9.18 -10.55 -4.00
CA VAL A 518 -9.14 -11.66 -4.98
C VAL A 518 -10.06 -12.81 -4.57
N ASP A 519 -10.23 -13.08 -3.28
CA ASP A 519 -11.07 -14.20 -2.85
C ASP A 519 -12.55 -13.92 -3.02
N GLU A 520 -12.98 -12.66 -2.86
CA GLU A 520 -14.32 -12.19 -3.16
C GLU A 520 -14.61 -12.31 -4.66
N PHE A 521 -13.64 -11.96 -5.52
CA PHE A 521 -13.80 -12.13 -6.96
C PHE A 521 -13.91 -13.61 -7.36
N LEU A 522 -13.10 -14.49 -6.76
CA LEU A 522 -13.22 -15.93 -6.99
C LEU A 522 -14.58 -16.46 -6.53
N TYR A 523 -15.04 -16.02 -5.36
CA TYR A 523 -16.34 -16.41 -4.83
C TYR A 523 -17.48 -15.94 -5.76
N ALA A 524 -17.51 -14.66 -6.11
CA ALA A 524 -18.57 -14.08 -6.94
C ALA A 524 -18.61 -14.69 -8.34
N GLY A 525 -17.43 -14.93 -8.95
CA GLY A 525 -17.32 -15.41 -10.32
C GLY A 525 -17.56 -16.91 -10.48
N PHE A 526 -17.18 -17.73 -9.49
CA PHE A 526 -17.14 -19.17 -9.67
C PHE A 526 -18.04 -19.97 -8.70
N THR A 527 -18.54 -19.40 -7.60
CA THR A 527 -19.37 -20.18 -6.67
C THR A 527 -20.66 -20.66 -7.35
N PRO A 528 -21.01 -21.96 -7.27
CA PRO A 528 -22.30 -22.46 -7.73
C PRO A 528 -23.47 -21.70 -7.10
N VAL A 529 -24.48 -21.36 -7.90
CA VAL A 529 -25.66 -20.61 -7.44
C VAL A 529 -26.35 -21.29 -6.25
N SER A 530 -26.37 -22.64 -6.19
CA SER A 530 -26.91 -23.39 -5.06
C SER A 530 -26.25 -23.04 -3.73
N LEU A 531 -24.92 -22.87 -3.73
CA LEU A 531 -24.16 -22.48 -2.54
C LEU A 531 -24.31 -21.00 -2.22
N GLN A 532 -24.36 -20.12 -3.23
CA GLN A 532 -24.62 -18.69 -3.01
C GLN A 532 -25.99 -18.47 -2.38
N VAL A 533 -27.02 -19.16 -2.89
CA VAL A 533 -28.40 -19.11 -2.34
C VAL A 533 -28.42 -19.68 -0.92
N ALA A 534 -27.71 -20.79 -0.66
CA ALA A 534 -27.60 -21.34 0.67
C ALA A 534 -26.95 -20.36 1.66
N ILE A 535 -25.87 -19.67 1.27
CA ILE A 535 -25.19 -18.66 2.11
C ILE A 535 -26.09 -17.46 2.35
N LYS A 536 -26.75 -16.94 1.31
CA LYS A 536 -27.67 -15.80 1.40
C LYS A 536 -28.90 -16.05 2.27
N HIS A 537 -29.35 -17.30 2.36
CA HIS A 537 -30.49 -17.66 3.19
C HIS A 537 -30.13 -18.05 4.62
N LEU A 538 -28.85 -18.12 5.00
CA LEU A 538 -28.47 -18.34 6.40
C LEU A 538 -28.92 -17.15 7.25
N GLU A 539 -29.67 -17.45 8.32
CA GLU A 539 -30.05 -16.42 9.29
C GLU A 539 -28.78 -15.86 9.96
N PRO A 540 -28.67 -14.53 10.13
CA PRO A 540 -27.56 -13.93 10.85
C PRO A 540 -27.40 -14.50 12.25
N VAL A 541 -26.15 -14.65 12.69
CA VAL A 541 -25.87 -15.10 14.05
C VAL A 541 -26.02 -13.92 15.00
N LYS A 542 -26.88 -14.07 16.00
CA LYS A 542 -27.04 -13.10 17.09
C LYS A 542 -25.84 -13.16 18.01
N VAL A 543 -25.00 -12.14 17.96
CA VAL A 543 -23.78 -12.05 18.77
C VAL A 543 -24.04 -11.10 19.94
N ARG A 544 -23.72 -11.54 21.16
CA ARG A 544 -23.83 -10.68 22.34
C ARG A 544 -22.58 -9.81 22.46
N TYR A 545 -22.69 -8.54 22.08
CA TYR A 545 -21.60 -7.58 22.22
C TYR A 545 -21.57 -6.98 23.63
N ALA A 546 -20.44 -7.16 24.32
CA ALA A 546 -20.18 -6.45 25.56
C ALA A 546 -19.63 -5.04 25.25
N ALA A 547 -20.22 -3.98 25.83
CA ALA A 547 -19.84 -2.60 25.55
C ALA A 547 -18.34 -2.31 25.76
N TRP A 548 -17.74 -2.87 26.83
CA TRP A 548 -16.30 -2.71 27.12
C TRP A 548 -15.40 -3.33 26.04
N ARG A 549 -15.87 -4.37 25.34
CA ARG A 549 -15.11 -5.05 24.27
C ARG A 549 -14.95 -4.14 23.06
N SER A 550 -16.01 -3.41 22.68
CA SER A 550 -15.97 -2.44 21.58
C SER A 550 -14.96 -1.32 21.83
N GLN A 551 -14.88 -0.84 23.08
CA GLN A 551 -13.89 0.15 23.49
C GLN A 551 -12.47 -0.41 23.44
N LEU A 552 -12.24 -1.61 24.00
CA LEU A 552 -10.92 -2.25 23.96
C LEU A 552 -10.49 -2.55 22.53
N GLU A 553 -11.40 -3.02 21.69
CA GLU A 553 -11.19 -3.20 20.26
C GLU A 553 -10.69 -1.88 19.68
N SER A 554 -11.50 -0.81 19.70
CA SER A 554 -11.13 0.52 19.18
C SER A 554 -9.74 1.00 19.62
N VAL A 555 -9.38 0.82 20.90
CA VAL A 555 -8.05 1.16 21.42
C VAL A 555 -6.95 0.30 20.82
N VAL A 556 -7.13 -1.03 20.75
CA VAL A 556 -6.16 -1.94 20.13
C VAL A 556 -5.96 -1.61 18.65
N LEU A 557 -7.03 -1.27 17.94
CA LEU A 557 -6.97 -0.91 16.52
C LEU A 557 -6.25 0.41 16.31
N PHE A 558 -6.51 1.40 17.15
CA PHE A 558 -5.82 2.68 17.11
C PHE A 558 -4.31 2.49 17.39
N LEU A 559 -3.94 1.68 18.39
CA LEU A 559 -2.54 1.38 18.68
C LEU A 559 -1.87 0.61 17.54
N LEU A 560 -2.58 -0.33 16.92
CA LEU A 560 -2.09 -1.08 15.77
C LEU A 560 -1.86 -0.14 14.57
N LEU A 561 -2.82 0.73 14.26
CA LEU A 561 -2.71 1.74 13.21
C LEU A 561 -1.54 2.70 13.45
N LEU A 562 -1.38 3.16 14.70
CA LEU A 562 -0.27 4.03 15.07
C LEU A 562 1.07 3.29 14.93
N SER A 563 1.14 2.02 15.34
CA SER A 563 2.33 1.19 15.21
C SER A 563 2.69 0.93 13.76
N THR A 564 1.73 0.61 12.90
CA THR A 564 1.96 0.37 11.47
C THR A 564 2.23 1.65 10.69
N PHE A 565 1.94 2.82 11.25
CA PHE A 565 2.35 4.11 10.70
C PHE A 565 3.77 4.51 11.13
N ILE A 566 4.07 4.45 12.44
CA ILE A 566 5.36 4.88 12.99
C ILE A 566 6.48 3.92 12.61
N LEU A 567 6.26 2.60 12.68
CA LEU A 567 7.31 1.61 12.48
C LEU A 567 7.91 1.69 11.06
N PRO A 568 7.13 1.72 9.96
CA PRO A 568 7.69 1.86 8.61
C PRO A 568 8.35 3.22 8.39
N TYR A 569 7.86 4.28 9.04
CA TYR A 569 8.52 5.59 8.99
C TYR A 569 9.97 5.51 9.50
N VAL A 570 10.16 5.00 10.73
CA VAL A 570 11.49 4.96 11.36
C VAL A 570 12.40 3.88 10.77
N SER A 571 11.84 2.73 10.37
CA SER A 571 12.64 1.56 9.95
C SER A 571 12.88 1.47 8.44
N LEU A 572 12.03 2.08 7.61
CA LEU A 572 12.12 1.95 6.15
C LEU A 572 12.27 3.33 5.48
N LEU A 573 11.41 4.30 5.79
CA LEU A 573 11.37 5.56 5.05
C LEU A 573 12.47 6.54 5.44
N GLN A 574 12.76 6.69 6.74
CA GLN A 574 13.89 7.51 7.18
C GLN A 574 15.23 7.02 6.58
N PRO A 575 15.62 5.73 6.71
CA PRO A 575 16.87 5.26 6.12
C PRO A 575 16.85 5.35 4.58
N LEU A 576 15.71 5.16 3.93
CA LEU A 576 15.60 5.40 2.49
C LEU A 576 15.91 6.87 2.12
N GLY A 577 15.38 7.84 2.87
CA GLY A 577 15.65 9.26 2.64
C GLY A 577 17.14 9.60 2.82
N GLU A 578 17.78 9.05 3.86
CA GLU A 578 19.21 9.23 4.11
C GLU A 578 20.08 8.62 3.01
N THR A 579 19.74 7.41 2.55
CA THR A 579 20.46 6.73 1.47
C THR A 579 20.26 7.42 0.12
N MET A 580 19.07 7.96 -0.18
CA MET A 580 18.83 8.83 -1.34
C MET A 580 19.71 10.07 -1.33
N LEU A 581 19.82 10.76 -0.18
CA LEU A 581 20.71 11.91 -0.03
C LEU A 581 22.18 11.50 -0.19
N ALA A 582 22.59 10.36 0.37
CA ALA A 582 23.94 9.84 0.21
C ALA A 582 24.26 9.57 -1.26
N VAL A 583 23.35 8.92 -2.01
CA VAL A 583 23.51 8.69 -3.46
C VAL A 583 23.62 10.02 -4.22
N LYS A 584 22.76 11.01 -3.92
CA LYS A 584 22.86 12.34 -4.53
C LYS A 584 24.20 13.00 -4.23
N ARG A 585 24.71 12.87 -3.00
CA ARG A 585 26.04 13.40 -2.62
C ARG A 585 27.15 12.70 -3.39
N GLU A 586 27.13 11.38 -3.51
CA GLU A 586 28.13 10.65 -4.30
C GLU A 586 28.12 11.07 -5.78
N LEU A 587 26.94 11.36 -6.35
CA LEU A 587 26.81 11.79 -7.75
C LEU A 587 27.21 13.25 -7.97
N CYS A 588 26.76 14.16 -7.09
CA CYS A 588 26.73 15.59 -7.38
C CYS A 588 27.48 16.46 -6.37
N TYR A 589 27.96 15.94 -5.25
CA TYR A 589 28.70 16.75 -4.30
C TYR A 589 30.11 17.10 -4.81
N GLY A 590 30.67 18.20 -4.30
CA GLY A 590 32.02 18.66 -4.58
C GLY A 590 32.19 19.34 -5.94
N ASN A 591 33.43 19.37 -6.42
CA ASN A 591 33.74 20.03 -7.69
C ASN A 591 33.23 19.19 -8.88
N GLN A 592 32.31 19.74 -9.64
CA GLN A 592 31.78 19.13 -10.85
C GLN A 592 32.50 19.64 -12.12
N THR A 593 33.23 20.75 -12.02
CA THR A 593 33.70 21.53 -13.15
C THR A 593 35.13 21.16 -13.57
N PHE A 594 35.44 19.87 -13.57
CA PHE A 594 36.71 19.39 -14.08
C PHE A 594 36.57 18.06 -14.81
N VAL A 595 37.54 17.79 -15.67
CA VAL A 595 37.72 16.50 -16.31
C VAL A 595 39.18 16.07 -16.28
N VAL A 596 39.41 14.78 -16.40
CA VAL A 596 40.71 14.15 -16.38
C VAL A 596 40.87 13.34 -17.67
N GLY A 597 42.02 13.51 -18.32
CA GLY A 597 42.41 12.74 -19.49
C GLY A 597 43.78 12.12 -19.32
N LYS A 598 43.94 10.89 -19.81
CA LYS A 598 45.24 10.21 -19.84
C LYS A 598 45.72 10.15 -21.28
N ASN A 599 46.88 10.74 -21.54
CA ASN A 599 47.54 10.57 -22.82
C ASN A 599 48.13 9.15 -22.88
N THR A 600 47.67 8.34 -23.83
CA THR A 600 48.07 6.92 -23.94
C THR A 600 49.53 6.74 -24.33
N GLN A 601 50.13 7.72 -25.01
CA GLN A 601 51.53 7.65 -25.45
C GLN A 601 52.48 8.06 -24.32
N THR A 602 52.19 9.16 -23.64
CA THR A 602 53.08 9.70 -22.60
C THR A 602 52.78 9.15 -21.21
N GLN A 603 51.64 8.49 -21.02
CA GLN A 603 51.11 8.04 -19.72
C GLN A 603 50.88 9.19 -18.72
N VAL A 604 50.92 10.45 -19.17
CA VAL A 604 50.66 11.63 -18.34
C VAL A 604 49.15 11.81 -18.18
N ILE A 605 48.73 12.10 -16.94
CA ILE A 605 47.36 12.44 -16.58
C ILE A 605 47.25 13.96 -16.54
N LEU A 606 46.33 14.52 -17.33
CA LEU A 606 46.06 15.95 -17.40
C LEU A 606 44.66 16.21 -16.83
N GLY A 607 44.55 17.20 -15.95
CA GLY A 607 43.27 17.73 -15.49
C GLY A 607 42.94 19.03 -16.21
N TYR A 608 41.68 19.22 -16.58
CA TYR A 608 41.17 20.44 -17.22
C TYR A 608 39.91 20.93 -16.50
N THR A 609 39.82 22.22 -16.24
CA THR A 609 38.62 22.83 -15.64
C THR A 609 37.58 23.11 -16.72
N THR A 610 36.39 22.55 -16.58
CA THR A 610 35.25 22.74 -17.49
C THR A 610 34.40 23.94 -17.07
N ALA A 611 33.49 24.38 -17.95
CA ALA A 611 32.50 25.39 -17.59
C ALA A 611 31.55 24.86 -16.49
N SER A 612 31.12 25.76 -15.59
CA SER A 612 30.21 25.43 -14.47
C SER A 612 28.75 25.33 -14.89
N GLU A 613 28.39 26.08 -15.93
CA GLU A 613 27.06 26.11 -16.50
C GLU A 613 27.21 26.30 -18.00
N ARG A 614 26.23 25.80 -18.76
CA ARG A 614 26.17 26.09 -20.19
C ARG A 614 25.90 27.58 -20.33
N SER A 615 26.89 28.34 -20.80
CA SER A 615 26.66 29.73 -21.18
C SER A 615 25.49 29.78 -22.16
N GLY A 616 24.59 30.76 -22.01
CA GLY A 616 23.53 30.99 -23.00
C GLY A 616 24.08 31.25 -24.40
N ASP A 617 25.37 31.61 -24.49
CA ASP A 617 26.11 31.72 -25.73
C ASP A 617 26.50 30.35 -26.29
N LEU A 618 26.10 30.09 -27.54
CA LEU A 618 26.53 28.92 -28.29
C LEU A 618 28.06 28.89 -28.41
N SER A 619 28.66 27.76 -28.04
CA SER A 619 30.07 27.47 -28.30
C SER A 619 30.37 27.60 -29.79
N VAL A 620 31.65 27.79 -30.14
CA VAL A 620 32.08 27.88 -31.55
C VAL A 620 31.63 26.65 -32.34
N MET A 621 31.69 25.47 -31.72
CA MET A 621 31.24 24.22 -32.34
C MET A 621 29.72 24.16 -32.49
N GLU A 622 28.95 24.55 -31.47
CA GLU A 622 27.48 24.59 -31.57
C GLU A 622 27.01 25.65 -32.58
N ARG A 623 27.70 26.79 -32.67
CA ARG A 623 27.45 27.81 -33.68
C ARG A 623 27.69 27.25 -35.07
N ALA A 624 28.81 26.55 -35.29
CA ALA A 624 29.10 25.88 -36.56
C ALA A 624 28.04 24.82 -36.91
N VAL A 625 27.60 24.00 -35.93
CA VAL A 625 26.53 23.02 -36.14
C VAL A 625 25.19 23.70 -36.44
N LYS A 626 24.86 24.78 -35.72
CA LYS A 626 23.64 25.57 -35.95
C LYS A 626 23.65 26.18 -37.34
N ASP A 627 24.74 26.82 -37.72
CA ASP A 627 24.90 27.45 -39.04
C ASP A 627 24.76 26.37 -40.14
N HIS A 628 25.40 25.21 -39.99
CA HIS A 628 25.30 24.12 -40.96
C HIS A 628 23.90 23.49 -41.04
N LYS A 629 23.20 23.30 -39.91
CA LYS A 629 21.85 22.72 -39.86
C LYS A 629 20.84 23.53 -40.67
N PHE A 630 21.00 24.85 -40.72
CA PHE A 630 20.06 25.74 -41.40
C PHE A 630 20.52 26.19 -42.79
N SER A 631 21.82 26.09 -43.13
CA SER A 631 22.32 26.44 -44.46
C SER A 631 21.80 25.54 -45.59
N SER A 632 21.39 24.29 -45.32
CA SER A 632 20.92 23.36 -46.36
C SER A 632 19.41 23.43 -46.65
N ALA A 633 18.65 24.29 -45.98
CA ALA A 633 17.20 24.44 -46.21
C ALA A 633 16.83 25.66 -47.09
N GLY A 634 17.82 26.49 -47.48
CA GLY A 634 17.58 27.77 -48.16
C GLY A 634 17.87 27.83 -49.66
N ASP A 635 18.66 26.89 -50.21
CA ASP A 635 19.18 27.01 -51.59
C ASP A 635 18.59 26.02 -52.60
N ASP A 636 17.63 25.17 -52.20
CA ASP A 636 16.78 24.39 -53.12
C ASP A 636 15.49 25.13 -53.52
N ALA A 637 15.47 26.47 -53.39
CA ALA A 637 14.72 27.27 -54.36
C ALA A 637 15.44 27.15 -55.71
N CYS A 638 15.27 25.99 -56.33
CA CYS A 638 15.61 25.72 -57.72
C CYS A 638 14.97 26.84 -58.56
N PRO A 639 15.73 27.79 -59.13
CA PRO A 639 15.16 28.73 -60.07
C PRO A 639 14.99 27.98 -61.40
N GLY A 640 14.01 27.09 -61.49
CA GLY A 640 13.79 26.29 -62.71
C GLY A 640 13.01 24.97 -62.57
N CYS A 641 11.99 24.87 -61.71
CA CYS A 641 10.95 23.85 -61.84
C CYS A 641 9.56 24.48 -61.76
#